data_AF-A0A498N7G6-F1
#
_entry.id   AF-A0A498N7G6-F1
#
_cell.length_a   1.000
_cell.length_b   1.000
_cell.length_c   1.000
_cell.angle_alpha   90.00
_cell.angle_beta   90.00
_cell.angle_gamma   90.00
#
_symmetry.space_group_name_H-M   'P 1'
#
loop_
_entity.id
_entity.type
_entity.pdbx_description
1 polymer ?
#
loop_
_entity_poly.entity_id
_entity_poly.type
_entity_poly.pdbx_seq_one_letter_code
_entity_poly.pdbx_strand_id
1 'polypeptide(L)'
;MDSQKDALQRIIATLANKNEELQNFIETLNHTLGQVQVNSTQVVSDLEEEFDTLYSILDEMKESMTNTIKQETVRKSHELQNQLTQSTSALESAEELLEFANNALHITDEGEFTKDPDLPSVCICVCVPVVVYIQLSTEPNRMLTLYLHGDTNDLLFFPLFFFIFTPKAAKQIKDRVTMAPAFRLTMKPKATDNMTHLMVDFSQERQLLQGLKFLPVPRAPEIVLGDCQVIDNEVTVTWRMPVEDSKIDHYILEYRKTNHEGLPRVKDEQCWEVVDNIKSTEYTLQAFNFGFDSTSSHLNLKVEDRSVEWDPQGGKGVDSKVKGKENKGRSGTPSPKRTSVTRSPAPRGARDRFTGESYTVLGDTSIESGQHYWEVKPQKDCKSYSVGLAYRNLGKFDQLGKTNTTWCIHVNNWLQNSFAAKHNNKAKNLDVPVPDSIGVYCDFDRGQLSFYNAENKQLLHTFKVKFTQPVVPAFMNGLNGLSSRGYLSGKEAHWAALLDAAAERGLELLEIHGKDPRLNSMDDLTAKQIPLHFLFRFNSRLVHVVVLYERSGKYLWHGPLRLKDSMDRTFAPFGKLDFGRHAGAYDRPELILTTLDGLDVRIPKNYTRFLHEHSSSRFLECRCREAKAFYQLYPEDTSTEAMDFRMRAKSMLHLASKVLSVLGVPFWLSSGTCLGWYRQCNIIPYSKDVDLGIWIKDYRQDITQAFQKAGLPLKHKFGKVEDSLELSFQGNDVKLDIFFFYDEGDIVWNGGTQAKSGKKFKYVFPRFSLCWTELMELKVRVPCETEDYVMANYGPNWNVPVKTWDWKTSPFNVQENGIWPVREWDDVIQVY
;
A
#
# COMPACT_ATOMS: atom_id res chain seq x y z
N MET A 1 78.91 18.68 -12.25
CA MET A 1 78.13 19.82 -11.70
C MET A 1 77.32 20.51 -12.80
N ASP A 2 77.92 20.81 -13.95
CA ASP A 2 77.22 21.52 -15.05
C ASP A 2 76.10 20.70 -15.71
N SER A 3 76.28 19.38 -15.91
CA SER A 3 75.21 18.51 -16.41
C SER A 3 73.97 18.47 -15.49
N GLN A 4 74.15 18.60 -14.18
CA GLN A 4 73.02 18.65 -13.23
C GLN A 4 72.33 20.03 -13.25
N LYS A 5 73.08 21.11 -13.48
CA LYS A 5 72.53 22.46 -13.66
C LYS A 5 71.72 22.56 -14.95
N ASP A 6 72.19 21.99 -16.05
CA ASP A 6 71.46 21.95 -17.32
C ASP A 6 70.17 21.13 -17.22
N ALA A 7 70.20 19.99 -16.53
CA ALA A 7 69.01 19.18 -16.28
C ALA A 7 67.98 19.96 -15.44
N LEU A 8 68.43 20.65 -14.39
CA LEU A 8 67.57 21.48 -13.55
C LEU A 8 66.96 22.65 -14.33
N GLN A 9 67.74 23.32 -15.19
CA GLN A 9 67.23 24.41 -16.04
C GLN A 9 66.16 23.92 -17.03
N ARG A 10 66.30 22.73 -17.61
CA ARG A 10 65.27 22.13 -18.48
C ARG A 10 63.99 21.80 -17.72
N ILE A 11 64.12 21.27 -16.50
CA ILE A 11 62.98 20.98 -15.62
C ILE A 11 62.25 22.28 -15.25
N ILE A 12 62.98 23.33 -14.88
CA ILE A 12 62.42 24.64 -14.56
C ILE A 12 61.69 25.24 -15.76
N ALA A 13 62.28 25.17 -16.97
CA ALA A 13 61.63 25.66 -18.19
C ALA A 13 60.35 24.88 -18.53
N THR A 14 60.35 23.56 -18.32
CA THR A 14 59.15 22.73 -18.53
C THR A 14 58.06 23.04 -17.50
N LEU A 15 58.44 23.24 -16.23
CA LEU A 15 57.51 23.64 -15.18
C LEU A 15 56.92 25.03 -15.45
N ALA A 16 57.73 25.99 -15.89
CA ALA A 16 57.27 27.33 -16.24
C ALA A 16 56.24 27.30 -17.37
N ASN A 17 56.52 26.55 -18.45
CA ASN A 17 55.60 26.38 -19.57
C ASN A 17 54.31 25.67 -19.13
N LYS A 18 54.40 24.63 -18.30
CA LYS A 18 53.22 23.95 -17.74
C LYS A 18 52.39 24.85 -16.84
N ASN A 19 53.03 25.76 -16.11
CA ASN A 19 52.33 26.73 -15.27
C ASN A 19 51.58 27.77 -16.11
N GLU A 20 52.16 28.21 -17.22
CA GLU A 20 51.51 29.10 -18.19
C GLU A 20 50.32 28.40 -18.89
N GLU A 21 50.48 27.15 -19.30
CA GLU A 21 49.37 26.32 -19.84
C GLU A 21 48.23 26.17 -18.82
N LEU A 22 48.55 25.94 -17.54
CA LEU A 22 47.55 25.85 -16.47
C LEU A 22 46.82 27.17 -16.23
N GLN A 23 47.53 28.30 -16.28
CA GLN A 23 46.90 29.61 -16.14
C GLN A 23 45.92 29.90 -17.30
N ASN A 24 46.34 29.63 -18.54
CA ASN A 24 45.47 29.78 -19.72
C ASN A 24 44.26 28.84 -19.65
N PHE A 25 44.44 27.61 -19.14
CA PHE A 25 43.35 26.67 -18.96
C PHE A 25 42.35 27.13 -17.89
N ILE A 26 42.83 27.67 -16.77
CA ILE A 26 41.98 28.25 -15.71
C ILE A 26 41.17 29.44 -16.26
N GLU A 27 41.80 30.31 -17.05
CA GLU A 27 41.11 31.46 -17.67
C GLU A 27 40.02 30.99 -18.66
N THR A 28 40.30 29.97 -19.45
CA THR A 28 39.32 29.34 -20.35
C THR A 28 38.15 28.74 -19.56
N LEU A 29 38.43 28.01 -18.47
CA LEU A 29 37.38 27.45 -17.60
C LEU A 29 36.51 28.53 -16.97
N ASN A 30 37.10 29.64 -16.50
CA ASN A 30 36.35 30.76 -15.94
C ASN A 30 35.45 31.43 -16.98
N HIS A 31 35.94 31.60 -18.22
CA HIS A 31 35.14 32.14 -19.32
C HIS A 31 33.97 31.21 -19.67
N THR A 32 34.22 29.90 -19.81
CA THR A 32 33.18 28.92 -20.09
C THR A 32 32.16 28.83 -18.95
N LEU A 33 32.61 28.89 -17.69
CA LEU A 33 31.71 28.91 -16.53
C LEU A 33 30.80 30.13 -16.55
N GLY A 34 31.34 31.31 -16.87
CA GLY A 34 30.54 32.53 -17.02
C GLY A 34 29.49 32.42 -18.13
N GLN A 35 29.85 31.85 -19.29
CA GLN A 35 28.89 31.63 -20.38
C GLN A 35 27.81 30.60 -20.03
N VAL A 36 28.18 29.52 -19.34
CA VAL A 36 27.21 28.52 -18.86
C VAL A 36 26.22 29.13 -17.87
N GLN A 37 26.69 29.99 -16.96
CA GLN A 37 25.82 30.71 -16.02
C GLN A 37 24.84 31.64 -16.72
N VAL A 38 25.30 32.43 -17.70
CA VAL A 38 24.43 33.33 -18.48
C VAL A 38 23.42 32.52 -19.29
N ASN A 39 23.86 31.49 -20.03
CA ASN A 39 22.96 30.66 -20.83
C ASN A 39 21.95 29.90 -19.97
N SER A 40 22.38 29.39 -18.80
CA SER A 40 21.46 28.72 -17.86
C SER A 40 20.40 29.68 -17.34
N THR A 41 20.75 30.94 -17.08
CA THR A 41 19.81 31.95 -16.60
C THR A 41 18.80 32.32 -17.69
N GLN A 42 19.27 32.47 -18.94
CA GLN A 42 18.41 32.74 -20.09
C GLN A 42 17.42 31.61 -20.34
N VAL A 43 17.87 30.35 -20.34
CA VAL A 43 16.99 29.19 -20.56
C VAL A 43 15.94 29.04 -19.46
N VAL A 44 16.27 29.41 -18.21
CA VAL A 44 15.27 29.43 -17.12
C VAL A 44 14.25 30.55 -17.35
N SER A 45 14.70 31.74 -17.76
CA SER A 45 13.79 32.87 -18.08
C SER A 45 12.84 32.53 -19.23
N ASP A 46 13.36 31.95 -20.31
CA ASP A 46 12.54 31.55 -21.47
C ASP A 46 11.51 30.48 -21.07
N LEU A 47 11.90 29.56 -20.17
CA LEU A 47 11.00 28.54 -19.64
C LEU A 47 9.91 29.16 -18.75
N GLU A 48 10.26 30.11 -17.89
CA GLU A 48 9.31 30.82 -17.04
C GLU A 48 8.27 31.59 -17.88
N GLU A 49 8.69 32.27 -18.95
CA GLU A 49 7.79 33.02 -19.86
C GLU A 49 6.80 32.10 -20.61
N GLU A 50 7.25 30.92 -21.05
CA GLU A 50 6.38 29.92 -21.67
C GLU A 50 5.35 29.34 -20.67
N PHE A 51 5.75 29.13 -19.41
CA PHE A 51 4.84 28.68 -18.37
C PHE A 51 3.83 29.76 -17.97
N ASP A 52 4.25 31.03 -17.88
CA ASP A 52 3.36 32.15 -17.62
C ASP A 52 2.30 32.30 -18.72
N THR A 53 2.69 32.12 -19.98
CA THR A 53 1.77 32.10 -21.12
C THR A 53 0.76 30.94 -21.00
N LEU A 54 1.23 29.75 -20.62
CA LEU A 54 0.37 28.58 -20.40
C LEU A 54 -0.60 28.80 -19.24
N TYR A 55 -0.14 29.40 -18.13
CA TYR A 55 -0.99 29.74 -16.99
C TYR A 55 -2.08 30.74 -17.38
N SER A 56 -1.76 31.75 -18.21
CA SER A 56 -2.75 32.69 -18.73
C SER A 56 -3.84 32.00 -19.54
N ILE A 57 -3.47 31.09 -20.44
CA ILE A 57 -4.44 30.33 -21.27
C ILE A 57 -5.34 29.47 -20.38
N LEU A 58 -4.77 28.80 -19.38
CA LEU A 58 -5.54 27.96 -18.45
C LEU A 58 -6.50 28.78 -17.59
N ASP A 59 -6.11 29.98 -17.16
CA ASP A 59 -6.98 30.85 -16.36
C ASP A 59 -8.11 31.45 -17.20
N GLU A 60 -7.84 31.85 -18.45
CA GLU A 60 -8.87 32.27 -19.40
C GLU A 60 -9.90 31.15 -19.69
N MET A 61 -9.42 29.91 -19.88
CA MET A 61 -10.30 28.75 -20.06
C MET A 61 -11.15 28.49 -18.82
N LYS A 62 -10.56 28.56 -17.62
CA LYS A 62 -11.27 28.39 -16.35
C LYS A 62 -12.34 29.48 -16.16
N GLU A 63 -12.04 30.73 -16.50
CA GLU A 63 -13.00 31.83 -16.41
C GLU A 63 -14.17 31.62 -17.39
N SER A 64 -13.88 31.23 -18.63
CA SER A 64 -14.89 30.89 -19.65
C SER A 64 -15.82 29.77 -19.18
N MET A 65 -15.27 28.65 -18.70
CA MET A 65 -16.04 27.51 -18.18
C MET A 65 -16.91 27.91 -16.97
N THR A 66 -16.35 28.73 -16.07
CA THR A 66 -17.07 29.24 -14.90
C THR A 66 -18.26 30.12 -15.30
N ASN A 67 -18.09 30.96 -16.33
CA ASN A 67 -19.15 31.83 -16.84
C ASN A 67 -20.28 31.02 -17.49
N THR A 68 -19.97 29.99 -18.27
CA THR A 68 -20.99 29.09 -18.84
C THR A 68 -21.81 28.38 -17.77
N ILE A 69 -21.15 27.87 -16.71
CA ILE A 69 -21.85 27.24 -15.58
C ILE A 69 -22.76 28.23 -14.85
N LYS A 70 -22.30 29.47 -14.62
CA LYS A 70 -23.10 30.53 -13.99
C LYS A 70 -24.32 30.88 -14.82
N GLN A 71 -24.16 31.05 -16.14
CA GLN A 71 -25.26 31.36 -17.06
C GLN A 71 -26.32 30.24 -17.07
N GLU A 72 -25.90 28.98 -17.14
CA GLU A 72 -26.81 27.83 -17.15
C GLU A 72 -27.54 27.66 -15.81
N THR A 73 -26.87 27.97 -14.70
CA THR A 73 -27.49 28.01 -13.37
C THR A 73 -28.60 29.06 -13.31
N VAL A 74 -28.32 30.30 -13.75
CA VAL A 74 -29.30 31.39 -13.80
C VAL A 74 -30.50 31.01 -14.67
N ARG A 75 -30.24 30.43 -15.85
CA ARG A 75 -31.29 30.01 -16.79
C ARG A 75 -32.23 28.97 -16.17
N LYS A 76 -31.69 27.91 -15.54
CA LYS A 76 -32.50 26.86 -14.91
C LYS A 76 -33.23 27.35 -13.66
N SER A 77 -32.61 28.20 -12.84
CA SER A 77 -33.28 28.84 -11.71
C SER A 77 -34.47 29.69 -12.14
N HIS A 78 -34.33 30.45 -13.22
CA HIS A 78 -35.44 31.24 -13.77
C HIS A 78 -36.59 30.35 -14.28
N GLU A 79 -36.28 29.24 -14.95
CA GLU A 79 -37.28 28.31 -15.45
C GLU A 79 -38.05 27.60 -14.32
N LEU A 80 -37.37 27.21 -13.23
CA LEU A 80 -38.01 26.68 -12.04
C LEU A 80 -38.85 27.74 -11.32
N GLN A 81 -38.37 28.98 -11.21
CA GLN A 81 -39.12 30.09 -10.60
C GLN A 81 -40.41 30.40 -11.37
N ASN A 82 -40.35 30.36 -12.70
CA ASN A 82 -41.54 30.53 -13.55
C ASN A 82 -42.52 29.36 -13.38
N GLN A 83 -42.04 28.12 -13.31
CA GLN A 83 -42.89 26.95 -13.04
C GLN A 83 -43.54 27.04 -11.66
N LEU A 84 -42.78 27.47 -10.63
CA LEU A 84 -43.28 27.68 -9.28
C LEU A 84 -44.40 28.74 -9.28
N THR A 85 -44.18 29.88 -9.93
CA THR A 85 -45.17 30.96 -10.02
C THR A 85 -46.47 30.47 -10.69
N GLN A 86 -46.36 29.73 -11.79
CA GLN A 86 -47.52 29.15 -12.48
C GLN A 86 -48.26 28.13 -11.61
N SER A 87 -47.54 27.28 -10.87
CA SER A 87 -48.13 26.32 -9.94
C SER A 87 -48.82 27.00 -8.76
N THR A 88 -48.23 28.05 -8.19
CA THR A 88 -48.81 28.83 -7.09
C THR A 88 -50.11 29.51 -7.52
N SER A 89 -50.13 30.22 -8.65
CA SER A 89 -51.36 30.85 -9.14
C SER A 89 -52.46 29.84 -9.48
N ALA A 90 -52.08 28.66 -9.98
CA ALA A 90 -53.03 27.57 -10.23
C ALA A 90 -53.57 26.95 -8.93
N LEU A 91 -52.77 26.90 -7.87
CA LEU A 91 -53.18 26.45 -6.54
C LEU A 91 -54.14 27.47 -5.89
N GLU A 92 -53.81 28.76 -5.92
CA GLU A 92 -54.69 29.84 -5.43
C GLU A 92 -56.06 29.79 -6.13
N SER A 93 -56.07 29.63 -7.46
CA SER A 93 -57.31 29.46 -8.24
C SER A 93 -58.11 28.21 -7.82
N ALA A 94 -57.43 27.14 -7.40
CA ALA A 94 -58.08 25.92 -6.95
C ALA A 94 -58.61 26.03 -5.51
N GLU A 95 -57.90 26.76 -4.64
CA GLU A 95 -58.32 27.08 -3.27
C GLU A 95 -59.55 27.98 -3.26
N GLU A 96 -59.59 29.03 -4.11
CA GLU A 96 -60.78 29.89 -4.28
C GLU A 96 -62.01 29.08 -4.72
N LEU A 97 -61.83 28.13 -5.66
CA LEU A 97 -62.90 27.23 -6.10
C LEU A 97 -63.37 26.27 -4.99
N LEU A 98 -62.45 25.81 -4.14
CA LEU A 98 -62.74 24.94 -2.99
C LEU A 98 -63.51 25.70 -1.90
N GLU A 99 -63.10 26.92 -1.58
CA GLU A 99 -63.76 27.77 -0.58
C GLU A 99 -65.17 28.15 -1.03
N PHE A 100 -65.34 28.49 -2.31
CA PHE A 100 -66.65 28.73 -2.90
C PHE A 100 -67.55 27.48 -2.85
N ALA A 101 -67.02 26.30 -3.20
CA ALA A 101 -67.76 25.04 -3.11
C ALA A 101 -68.19 24.69 -1.68
N ASN A 102 -67.33 25.00 -0.69
CA ASN A 102 -67.63 24.79 0.72
C ASN A 102 -68.72 25.72 1.25
N ASN A 103 -68.73 26.99 0.80
CA ASN A 103 -69.78 27.95 1.13
C ASN A 103 -71.15 27.55 0.53
N ALA A 104 -71.16 26.99 -0.68
CA ALA A 104 -72.40 26.50 -1.33
C ALA A 104 -73.04 25.29 -0.61
N LEU A 105 -72.25 24.49 0.14
CA LEU A 105 -72.76 23.35 0.92
C LEU A 105 -73.59 23.74 2.15
N HIS A 106 -73.58 25.01 2.56
CA HIS A 106 -74.31 25.51 3.72
C HIS A 106 -75.72 26.06 3.41
N ILE A 107 -76.14 26.02 2.15
CA ILE A 107 -77.47 26.48 1.70
C ILE A 107 -78.50 25.38 2.00
N THR A 108 -79.49 25.66 2.85
CA THR A 108 -80.44 24.66 3.38
C THR A 108 -81.84 24.69 2.75
N ASP A 109 -82.13 25.61 1.82
CA ASP A 109 -83.43 25.73 1.14
C ASP A 109 -83.32 25.30 -0.35
N GLU A 110 -84.09 24.28 -0.75
CA GLU A 110 -84.13 23.76 -2.13
C GLU A 110 -84.57 24.81 -3.18
N GLY A 111 -85.32 25.83 -2.75
CA GLY A 111 -85.83 26.90 -3.62
C GLY A 111 -84.81 27.98 -3.99
N GLU A 112 -83.85 28.26 -3.11
CA GLU A 112 -82.78 29.24 -3.35
C GLU A 112 -81.59 28.64 -4.12
N PHE A 113 -81.30 27.35 -3.91
CA PHE A 113 -80.18 26.67 -4.58
C PHE A 113 -80.34 26.60 -6.12
N THR A 114 -81.56 26.70 -6.64
CA THR A 114 -81.87 26.57 -8.08
C THR A 114 -82.08 27.90 -8.80
N LYS A 115 -82.07 29.04 -8.09
CA LYS A 115 -82.39 30.37 -8.66
C LYS A 115 -81.33 31.45 -8.45
N ASP A 116 -80.24 31.15 -7.77
CA ASP A 116 -79.12 32.09 -7.67
C ASP A 116 -78.35 32.18 -9.01
N PRO A 117 -78.33 33.35 -9.67
CA PRO A 117 -77.63 33.53 -10.95
C PRO A 117 -76.09 33.45 -10.84
N ASP A 118 -75.53 33.49 -9.62
CA ASP A 118 -74.09 33.41 -9.37
C ASP A 118 -73.62 32.03 -8.85
N LEU A 119 -74.45 30.98 -8.93
CA LEU A 119 -74.04 29.59 -8.63
C LEU A 119 -73.54 28.84 -9.89
N PRO A 120 -72.22 28.73 -10.15
CA PRO A 120 -71.70 27.81 -11.15
C PRO A 120 -71.77 26.36 -10.66
N SER A 121 -72.12 25.44 -11.56
CA SER A 121 -72.20 24.01 -11.32
C SER A 121 -70.82 23.41 -10.96
N VAL A 122 -70.59 23.09 -9.68
CA VAL A 122 -69.35 22.46 -9.19
C VAL A 122 -69.58 20.97 -8.92
N CYS A 123 -68.71 20.10 -9.42
CA CYS A 123 -68.63 18.70 -8.99
C CYS A 123 -67.17 18.22 -9.01
N ILE A 124 -66.73 17.63 -7.89
CA ILE A 124 -65.36 17.17 -7.63
C ILE A 124 -65.20 15.72 -8.12
N CYS A 125 -64.18 15.43 -8.93
CA CYS A 125 -63.77 14.06 -9.22
C CYS A 125 -62.24 13.95 -9.23
N VAL A 126 -61.70 13.06 -8.38
CA VAL A 126 -60.27 12.76 -8.27
C VAL A 126 -59.95 11.59 -9.20
N CYS A 127 -59.15 11.81 -10.24
CA CYS A 127 -58.64 10.72 -11.08
C CYS A 127 -57.37 10.12 -10.45
N VAL A 128 -57.42 8.84 -10.06
CA VAL A 128 -56.25 7.97 -9.84
C VAL A 128 -56.14 7.02 -11.05
N PRO A 129 -54.95 6.73 -11.59
CA PRO A 129 -54.82 5.99 -12.84
C PRO A 129 -54.95 4.47 -12.61
N VAL A 130 -56.18 3.95 -12.56
CA VAL A 130 -56.46 2.50 -12.70
C VAL A 130 -57.70 2.32 -13.57
N VAL A 131 -57.57 1.55 -14.65
CA VAL A 131 -58.67 1.22 -15.57
C VAL A 131 -59.59 0.20 -14.89
N VAL A 132 -60.85 0.58 -14.64
CA VAL A 132 -61.88 -0.30 -14.06
C VAL A 132 -62.95 -0.61 -15.13
N TYR A 133 -63.19 -1.89 -15.40
CA TYR A 133 -64.35 -2.34 -16.19
C TYR A 133 -65.58 -2.45 -15.29
N ILE A 134 -66.68 -1.79 -15.64
CA ILE A 134 -67.96 -1.86 -14.92
C ILE A 134 -69.02 -2.45 -15.85
N GLN A 135 -69.64 -3.55 -15.43
CA GLN A 135 -70.84 -4.09 -16.08
C GLN A 135 -72.06 -3.77 -15.21
N LEU A 136 -72.95 -2.91 -15.70
CA LEU A 136 -74.16 -2.47 -14.99
C LEU A 136 -75.31 -3.46 -15.27
N SER A 137 -75.95 -3.95 -14.22
CA SER A 137 -77.25 -4.63 -14.28
C SER A 137 -78.36 -3.60 -14.05
N THR A 138 -79.46 -3.70 -14.78
CA THR A 138 -80.54 -2.69 -14.83
C THR A 138 -81.75 -3.00 -13.95
N GLU A 139 -81.62 -3.80 -12.89
CA GLU A 139 -82.74 -4.08 -11.97
C GLU A 139 -82.60 -3.35 -10.62
N PRO A 140 -83.69 -2.76 -10.09
CA PRO A 140 -83.67 -1.99 -8.85
C PRO A 140 -83.66 -2.91 -7.61
N ASN A 141 -82.88 -2.53 -6.59
CA ASN A 141 -82.79 -3.10 -5.24
C ASN A 141 -81.92 -4.35 -4.99
N ARG A 142 -80.71 -4.42 -5.57
CA ARG A 142 -79.60 -5.17 -4.94
C ARG A 142 -78.33 -4.33 -4.81
N MET A 143 -77.69 -4.47 -3.65
CA MET A 143 -76.42 -3.84 -3.25
C MET A 143 -75.30 -4.28 -4.19
N LEU A 144 -74.55 -3.30 -4.72
CA LEU A 144 -73.37 -3.53 -5.55
C LEU A 144 -72.17 -3.84 -4.64
N THR A 145 -71.59 -5.04 -4.75
CA THR A 145 -70.34 -5.40 -4.06
C THR A 145 -69.18 -5.30 -5.05
N LEU A 146 -68.23 -4.39 -4.80
CA LEU A 146 -66.97 -4.27 -5.55
C LEU A 146 -65.89 -5.18 -4.95
N TYR A 147 -65.21 -5.96 -5.79
CA TYR A 147 -63.96 -6.64 -5.43
C TYR A 147 -62.79 -5.88 -6.09
N LEU A 148 -61.83 -5.46 -5.27
CA LEU A 148 -60.57 -4.85 -5.72
C LEU A 148 -59.47 -5.93 -5.71
N HIS A 149 -58.83 -6.17 -6.86
CA HIS A 149 -57.59 -6.93 -6.94
C HIS A 149 -56.49 -5.92 -7.29
N GLY A 150 -55.52 -5.74 -6.40
CA GLY A 150 -54.42 -4.79 -6.56
C GLY A 150 -53.11 -5.52 -6.85
N ASP A 151 -52.29 -4.93 -7.70
CA ASP A 151 -50.86 -5.25 -7.78
C ASP A 151 -50.05 -4.03 -7.30
N THR A 152 -49.47 -4.21 -6.11
CA THR A 152 -48.34 -3.50 -5.46
C THR A 152 -48.35 -1.97 -5.28
N ASN A 153 -48.34 -1.62 -3.97
CA ASN A 153 -47.66 -0.50 -3.29
C ASN A 153 -47.93 0.94 -3.76
N ASP A 154 -49.07 1.47 -3.33
CA ASP A 154 -49.11 2.62 -2.40
C ASP A 154 -50.53 2.76 -1.81
N LEU A 155 -50.60 2.83 -0.48
CA LEU A 155 -51.85 2.89 0.29
C LEU A 155 -52.36 4.34 0.34
N LEU A 156 -53.51 4.62 -0.28
CA LEU A 156 -54.30 5.82 0.01
C LEU A 156 -55.74 5.43 0.35
N PHE A 157 -56.11 5.65 1.60
CA PHE A 157 -57.49 5.58 2.09
C PHE A 157 -58.20 6.91 1.81
N PHE A 158 -59.34 6.90 1.14
CA PHE A 158 -60.34 7.99 1.23
C PHE A 158 -61.78 7.47 1.10
N PRO A 159 -62.76 8.10 1.78
CA PRO A 159 -64.14 7.64 1.85
C PRO A 159 -64.93 8.01 0.59
N LEU A 160 -65.73 7.08 0.07
CA LEU A 160 -66.69 7.36 -1.01
C LEU A 160 -67.93 8.08 -0.46
N PHE A 161 -68.29 9.23 -1.05
CA PHE A 161 -69.65 9.80 -1.01
C PHE A 161 -70.26 9.71 -2.41
N PHE A 162 -71.48 9.16 -2.52
CA PHE A 162 -72.25 9.10 -3.77
C PHE A 162 -73.22 10.28 -3.85
N PHE A 163 -73.27 10.97 -4.99
CA PHE A 163 -74.38 11.89 -5.34
C PHE A 163 -74.87 11.60 -6.77
N ILE A 164 -76.19 11.56 -6.95
CA ILE A 164 -76.87 11.32 -8.23
C ILE A 164 -77.20 12.68 -8.86
N PHE A 165 -76.54 13.04 -9.96
CA PHE A 165 -76.88 14.23 -10.76
C PHE A 165 -77.70 13.87 -12.00
N THR A 166 -78.54 14.81 -12.44
CA THR A 166 -79.31 14.69 -13.69
C THR A 166 -78.39 14.78 -14.94
N PRO A 167 -78.76 14.18 -16.10
CA PRO A 167 -77.86 13.99 -17.23
C PRO A 167 -77.35 15.28 -17.91
N LYS A 168 -78.09 16.38 -17.79
CA LYS A 168 -77.73 17.68 -18.41
C LYS A 168 -76.66 18.44 -17.60
N ALA A 169 -76.74 18.38 -16.27
CA ALA A 169 -75.73 18.97 -15.39
C ALA A 169 -74.39 18.24 -15.52
N ALA A 170 -74.41 16.90 -15.62
CA ALA A 170 -73.20 16.08 -15.77
C ALA A 170 -72.39 16.38 -17.06
N LYS A 171 -73.06 16.74 -18.17
CA LYS A 171 -72.40 17.02 -19.45
C LYS A 171 -71.70 18.38 -19.49
N GLN A 172 -72.32 19.44 -18.95
CA GLN A 172 -71.72 20.78 -18.90
C GLN A 172 -70.58 20.88 -17.88
N ILE A 173 -70.66 20.12 -16.78
CA ILE A 173 -69.59 20.04 -15.76
C ILE A 173 -68.36 19.34 -16.33
N LYS A 174 -68.55 18.25 -17.08
CA LYS A 174 -67.46 17.53 -17.77
C LYS A 174 -66.63 18.45 -18.67
N ASP A 175 -67.27 19.36 -19.40
CA ASP A 175 -66.61 20.21 -20.40
C ASP A 175 -65.86 21.41 -19.79
N ARG A 176 -66.25 21.89 -18.60
CA ARG A 176 -65.54 22.99 -17.90
C ARG A 176 -64.36 22.49 -17.05
N VAL A 177 -64.45 21.30 -16.46
CA VAL A 177 -63.35 20.70 -15.67
C VAL A 177 -62.16 20.29 -16.55
N THR A 178 -62.40 19.79 -17.76
CA THR A 178 -61.34 19.53 -18.76
C THR A 178 -60.65 20.80 -19.28
N MET A 179 -61.20 21.97 -19.00
CA MET A 179 -60.70 23.27 -19.47
C MET A 179 -59.93 24.06 -18.38
N ALA A 180 -59.96 23.63 -17.12
CA ALA A 180 -59.28 24.33 -16.02
C ALA A 180 -57.73 24.21 -16.12
N PRO A 181 -56.96 25.33 -16.02
CA PRO A 181 -55.51 25.32 -16.20
C PRO A 181 -54.77 24.41 -15.22
N ALA A 182 -55.23 24.34 -13.96
CA ALA A 182 -54.62 23.54 -12.90
C ALA A 182 -54.57 22.03 -13.22
N PHE A 183 -55.55 21.52 -13.97
CA PHE A 183 -55.65 20.10 -14.33
C PHE A 183 -54.80 19.70 -15.56
N ARG A 184 -54.19 20.67 -16.24
CA ARG A 184 -53.27 20.43 -17.37
C ARG A 184 -51.79 20.53 -16.97
N LEU A 185 -51.50 20.92 -15.72
CA LEU A 185 -50.13 21.08 -15.23
C LEU A 185 -49.50 19.73 -14.90
N THR A 186 -48.27 19.54 -15.39
CA THR A 186 -47.48 18.34 -15.08
C THR A 186 -46.72 18.56 -13.76
N MET A 187 -46.92 17.68 -12.78
CA MET A 187 -46.28 17.75 -11.45
C MET A 187 -44.82 17.23 -11.42
N LYS A 188 -44.23 16.99 -12.59
CA LYS A 188 -42.79 16.66 -12.68
C LYS A 188 -41.99 17.96 -12.72
N PRO A 189 -40.98 18.14 -11.85
CA PRO A 189 -40.07 19.26 -11.93
C PRO A 189 -39.44 19.34 -13.33
N LYS A 190 -39.39 20.53 -13.94
CA LYS A 190 -38.71 20.73 -15.24
C LYS A 190 -37.19 20.57 -15.16
N ALA A 191 -36.63 20.45 -13.96
CA ALA A 191 -35.23 20.13 -13.72
C ALA A 191 -35.12 19.04 -12.65
N THR A 192 -34.15 18.13 -12.82
CA THR A 192 -33.85 17.06 -11.86
C THR A 192 -32.88 17.54 -10.77
N ASP A 193 -32.96 16.90 -9.61
CA ASP A 193 -32.21 17.16 -8.37
C ASP A 193 -30.79 16.61 -8.38
N ASN A 194 -30.48 15.73 -9.33
CA ASN A 194 -29.12 15.28 -9.64
C ASN A 194 -28.52 16.15 -10.77
N MET A 195 -27.36 16.75 -10.49
CA MET A 195 -26.58 17.61 -11.41
C MET A 195 -26.05 16.90 -12.68
N THR A 196 -26.55 15.71 -13.02
CA THR A 196 -26.11 14.93 -14.19
C THR A 196 -26.34 15.65 -15.53
N HIS A 197 -27.27 16.62 -15.59
CA HIS A 197 -27.52 17.46 -16.76
C HIS A 197 -26.76 18.82 -16.75
N LEU A 198 -25.80 19.01 -15.84
CA LEU A 198 -24.81 20.10 -15.86
C LEU A 198 -23.46 19.66 -16.45
N MET A 199 -23.42 18.51 -17.14
CA MET A 199 -22.28 18.12 -17.96
C MET A 199 -22.13 19.12 -19.12
N VAL A 200 -21.41 20.21 -18.87
CA VAL A 200 -20.89 21.08 -19.92
C VAL A 200 -19.93 20.21 -20.75
N ASP A 201 -20.12 20.19 -22.06
CA ASP A 201 -19.30 19.39 -22.96
C ASP A 201 -17.93 20.04 -23.11
N PHE A 202 -16.97 19.58 -22.31
CA PHE A 202 -15.58 20.04 -22.34
C PHE A 202 -14.72 19.32 -23.39
N SER A 203 -15.33 18.65 -24.38
CA SER A 203 -14.58 17.85 -25.35
C SER A 203 -13.63 18.71 -26.19
N GLN A 204 -13.99 19.97 -26.47
CA GLN A 204 -13.16 20.90 -27.23
C GLN A 204 -11.95 21.40 -26.41
N GLU A 205 -12.18 21.77 -25.15
CA GLU A 205 -11.16 22.17 -24.19
C GLU A 205 -10.20 21.00 -23.87
N ARG A 206 -10.76 19.79 -23.78
CA ARG A 206 -9.99 18.55 -23.63
C ARG A 206 -9.15 18.26 -24.86
N GLN A 207 -9.65 18.53 -26.07
CA GLN A 207 -8.85 18.44 -27.31
C GLN A 207 -7.73 19.48 -27.35
N LEU A 208 -7.98 20.72 -26.88
CA LEU A 208 -6.95 21.76 -26.79
C LEU A 208 -5.84 21.38 -25.80
N LEU A 209 -6.20 20.85 -24.62
CA LEU A 209 -5.25 20.31 -23.63
C LEU A 209 -4.46 19.11 -24.17
N GLN A 210 -5.11 18.23 -24.94
CA GLN A 210 -4.46 17.10 -25.61
C GLN A 210 -3.59 17.54 -26.81
N GLY A 211 -3.77 18.76 -27.31
CA GLY A 211 -2.99 19.36 -28.39
C GLY A 211 -1.73 20.10 -27.92
N LEU A 212 -1.57 20.32 -26.61
CA LEU A 212 -0.36 20.91 -26.02
C LEU A 212 0.82 19.93 -26.17
N LYS A 213 1.77 20.25 -27.08
CA LYS A 213 2.95 19.43 -27.32
C LYS A 213 4.07 19.80 -26.36
N PHE A 214 4.16 19.11 -25.23
CA PHE A 214 5.31 19.17 -24.32
C PHE A 214 6.50 18.41 -24.91
N LEU A 215 7.43 19.13 -25.55
CA LEU A 215 8.70 18.65 -26.11
C LEU A 215 8.57 17.46 -27.11
N PRO A 216 9.54 17.24 -28.01
CA PRO A 216 9.48 16.09 -28.91
C PRO A 216 9.53 14.79 -28.09
N VAL A 217 8.53 13.92 -28.31
CA VAL A 217 8.49 12.57 -27.73
C VAL A 217 9.80 11.86 -28.10
N PRO A 218 10.59 11.39 -27.12
CA PRO A 218 11.81 10.62 -27.40
C PRO A 218 11.46 9.43 -28.30
N ARG A 219 12.35 9.08 -29.23
CA ARG A 219 12.11 7.89 -30.07
C ARG A 219 11.95 6.66 -29.17
N ALA A 220 11.09 5.74 -29.58
CA ALA A 220 10.90 4.49 -28.86
C ALA A 220 12.26 3.78 -28.67
N PRO A 221 12.56 3.27 -27.46
CA PRO A 221 13.75 2.48 -27.22
C PRO A 221 13.75 1.20 -28.08
N GLU A 222 14.93 0.79 -28.55
CA GLU A 222 15.11 -0.44 -29.32
C GLU A 222 15.52 -1.58 -28.40
N ILE A 223 14.75 -2.67 -28.38
CA ILE A 223 15.11 -3.89 -27.62
C ILE A 223 16.37 -4.50 -28.24
N VAL A 224 17.40 -4.69 -27.41
CA VAL A 224 18.66 -5.32 -27.81
C VAL A 224 18.54 -6.82 -27.54
N LEU A 225 18.08 -7.55 -28.56
CA LEU A 225 17.80 -8.99 -28.44
C LEU A 225 19.00 -9.82 -27.97
N GLY A 226 20.24 -9.41 -28.31
CA GLY A 226 21.46 -10.10 -27.90
C GLY A 226 21.77 -10.00 -26.40
N ASP A 227 21.24 -8.97 -25.73
CA ASP A 227 21.46 -8.70 -24.31
C ASP A 227 20.26 -9.10 -23.45
N CYS A 228 19.14 -9.47 -24.09
CA CYS A 228 18.00 -10.04 -23.40
C CYS A 228 18.31 -11.47 -22.96
N GLN A 229 17.93 -11.83 -21.73
CA GLN A 229 18.23 -13.13 -21.15
C GLN A 229 16.98 -13.78 -20.58
N VAL A 230 16.84 -15.08 -20.82
CA VAL A 230 15.83 -15.93 -20.17
C VAL A 230 16.58 -16.98 -19.38
N ILE A 231 16.62 -16.81 -18.06
CA ILE A 231 17.39 -17.65 -17.14
C ILE A 231 16.57 -17.79 -15.85
N ASP A 232 16.48 -19.00 -15.29
CA ASP A 232 15.94 -19.27 -13.95
C ASP A 232 14.54 -18.70 -13.65
N ASN A 233 13.61 -18.82 -14.60
CA ASN A 233 12.26 -18.24 -14.53
C ASN A 233 12.24 -16.70 -14.43
N GLU A 234 13.31 -16.04 -14.85
CA GLU A 234 13.37 -14.61 -15.03
C GLU A 234 13.59 -14.27 -16.51
N VAL A 235 12.91 -13.23 -16.99
CA VAL A 235 13.11 -12.68 -18.32
C VAL A 235 13.66 -11.27 -18.17
N THR A 236 14.95 -11.10 -18.46
CA THR A 236 15.58 -9.79 -18.52
C THR A 236 15.46 -9.25 -19.95
N VAL A 237 14.77 -8.12 -20.08
CA VAL A 237 14.63 -7.38 -21.33
C VAL A 237 15.54 -6.17 -21.25
N THR A 238 16.41 -6.02 -22.24
CA THR A 238 17.37 -4.91 -22.34
C THR A 238 17.05 -4.11 -23.59
N TRP A 239 17.08 -2.78 -23.49
CA TRP A 239 16.87 -1.87 -24.61
C TRP A 239 17.92 -0.77 -24.63
N ARG A 240 18.01 -0.05 -25.74
CA ARG A 240 18.86 1.12 -25.89
C ARG A 240 18.12 2.26 -26.56
N MET A 241 18.55 3.49 -26.31
CA MET A 241 18.03 4.64 -27.03
C MET A 241 18.76 4.80 -28.37
N PRO A 242 18.06 4.97 -29.50
CA PRO A 242 18.69 5.21 -30.80
C PRO A 242 19.50 6.52 -30.84
N VAL A 243 19.13 7.48 -29.99
CA VAL A 243 19.81 8.76 -29.78
C VAL A 243 19.86 8.99 -28.28
N GLU A 244 21.03 9.32 -27.72
CA GLU A 244 21.16 9.64 -26.30
C GLU A 244 20.33 10.89 -25.99
N ASP A 245 19.33 10.72 -25.13
CA ASP A 245 18.47 11.80 -24.64
C ASP A 245 18.57 11.85 -23.12
N SER A 246 19.12 12.94 -22.59
CA SER A 246 19.29 13.15 -21.15
C SER A 246 17.99 13.55 -20.44
N LYS A 247 16.85 13.59 -21.14
CA LYS A 247 15.53 14.03 -20.63
C LYS A 247 14.55 12.88 -20.38
N ILE A 248 14.99 11.63 -20.43
CA ILE A 248 14.13 10.47 -20.17
C ILE A 248 13.88 10.38 -18.67
N ASP A 249 12.65 10.65 -18.24
CA ASP A 249 12.27 10.47 -16.84
C ASP A 249 12.17 8.99 -16.48
N HIS A 250 11.41 8.19 -17.22
CA HIS A 250 11.29 6.74 -17.01
C HIS A 250 10.90 6.00 -18.30
N TYR A 251 11.04 4.68 -18.28
CA TYR A 251 10.57 3.77 -19.30
C TYR A 251 9.33 3.00 -18.81
N ILE A 252 8.49 2.65 -19.78
CA ILE A 252 7.34 1.77 -19.60
C ILE A 252 7.61 0.51 -20.42
N LEU A 253 7.54 -0.65 -19.78
CA LEU A 253 7.63 -1.95 -20.44
C LEU A 253 6.24 -2.58 -20.48
N GLU A 254 5.67 -2.65 -21.68
CA GLU A 254 4.47 -3.42 -21.95
C GLU A 254 4.86 -4.80 -22.45
N TYR A 255 4.35 -5.85 -21.81
CA TYR A 255 4.63 -7.22 -22.19
C TYR A 255 3.37 -8.08 -22.11
N ARG A 256 3.43 -9.24 -22.75
CA ARG A 256 2.39 -10.26 -22.61
C ARG A 256 3.02 -11.64 -22.61
N LYS A 257 2.48 -12.53 -21.78
CA LYS A 257 2.90 -13.93 -21.73
C LYS A 257 2.09 -14.70 -22.77
N THR A 258 2.74 -15.41 -23.68
CA THR A 258 2.07 -16.23 -24.70
C THR A 258 2.69 -17.62 -24.78
N ASN A 259 1.86 -18.61 -25.09
CA ASN A 259 2.25 -20.00 -25.33
C ASN A 259 2.37 -20.34 -26.83
N HIS A 260 2.26 -19.34 -27.72
CA HIS A 260 2.35 -19.51 -29.16
C HIS A 260 3.65 -18.95 -29.71
N GLU A 261 4.31 -19.69 -30.60
CA GLU A 261 5.45 -19.18 -31.37
C GLU A 261 4.94 -18.33 -32.54
N GLY A 262 5.26 -17.03 -32.53
CA GLY A 262 4.93 -16.10 -33.60
C GLY A 262 4.24 -14.82 -33.13
N LEU A 263 3.85 -13.98 -34.10
CA LEU A 263 3.07 -12.78 -33.82
C LEU A 263 1.71 -13.16 -33.21
N PRO A 264 1.20 -12.36 -32.26
CA PRO A 264 -0.06 -12.60 -31.57
C PRO A 264 -1.22 -12.69 -32.57
N ARG A 265 -2.15 -13.61 -32.33
CA ARG A 265 -3.38 -13.69 -33.12
C ARG A 265 -4.35 -12.62 -32.62
N VAL A 266 -4.95 -11.86 -33.52
CA VAL A 266 -5.90 -10.75 -33.24
C VAL A 266 -7.11 -11.17 -32.38
N LYS A 267 -7.38 -12.47 -32.23
CA LYS A 267 -8.48 -13.02 -31.43
C LYS A 267 -8.13 -13.38 -29.98
N ASP A 268 -6.87 -13.30 -29.56
CA ASP A 268 -6.50 -13.56 -28.16
C ASP A 268 -6.67 -12.27 -27.34
N GLU A 269 -7.79 -12.18 -26.60
CA GLU A 269 -8.14 -11.09 -25.66
C GLU A 269 -7.26 -11.07 -24.39
N GLN A 270 -5.95 -11.34 -24.49
CA GLN A 270 -5.05 -11.18 -23.34
C GLN A 270 -4.62 -9.71 -23.22
N CYS A 271 -4.86 -9.12 -22.05
CA CYS A 271 -4.45 -7.76 -21.74
C CYS A 271 -2.92 -7.68 -21.65
N TRP A 272 -2.34 -6.60 -22.16
CA TRP A 272 -0.94 -6.27 -21.93
C TRP A 272 -0.71 -6.04 -20.44
N GLU A 273 0.34 -6.65 -19.90
CA GLU A 273 0.87 -6.34 -18.58
C GLU A 273 1.80 -5.14 -18.72
N VAL A 274 1.71 -4.17 -17.81
CA VAL A 274 2.47 -2.91 -17.87
C VAL A 274 3.35 -2.81 -16.64
N VAL A 275 4.65 -2.62 -16.87
CA VAL A 275 5.61 -2.20 -15.84
C VAL A 275 5.98 -0.75 -16.11
N ASP A 276 5.72 0.09 -15.13
CA ASP A 276 5.94 1.53 -15.22
C ASP A 276 7.12 1.97 -14.33
N ASN A 277 7.62 3.18 -14.58
CA ASN A 277 8.61 3.88 -13.77
C ASN A 277 9.99 3.20 -13.72
N ILE A 278 10.39 2.56 -14.83
CA ILE A 278 11.70 1.93 -14.96
C ILE A 278 12.74 3.02 -15.24
N LYS A 279 13.78 3.14 -14.42
CA LYS A 279 14.84 4.17 -14.57
C LYS A 279 16.10 3.65 -15.27
N SER A 280 16.21 2.33 -15.44
CA SER A 280 17.30 1.64 -16.14
C SER A 280 16.90 1.31 -17.58
N THR A 281 17.88 0.97 -18.41
CA THR A 281 17.69 0.47 -19.78
C THR A 281 17.53 -1.05 -19.85
N GLU A 282 17.23 -1.67 -18.71
CA GLU A 282 16.97 -3.10 -18.57
C GLU A 282 15.91 -3.31 -17.49
N TYR A 283 15.14 -4.39 -17.61
CA TYR A 283 14.19 -4.81 -16.60
C TYR A 283 14.03 -6.34 -16.57
N THR A 284 14.01 -6.90 -15.36
CA THR A 284 13.86 -8.33 -15.13
C THR A 284 12.45 -8.66 -14.66
N LEU A 285 11.71 -9.36 -15.52
CA LEU A 285 10.40 -9.93 -15.20
C LEU A 285 10.61 -11.20 -14.37
N GLN A 286 10.11 -11.20 -13.14
CA GLN A 286 10.17 -12.38 -12.26
C GLN A 286 8.92 -13.26 -12.47
N ALA A 287 9.10 -14.56 -12.70
CA ALA A 287 7.99 -15.50 -12.64
C ALA A 287 7.59 -15.81 -11.19
N PHE A 288 6.56 -16.64 -11.05
CA PHE A 288 6.06 -17.11 -9.77
C PHE A 288 7.15 -17.87 -9.00
N ASN A 289 7.66 -17.25 -7.93
CA ASN A 289 8.66 -17.83 -7.04
C ASN A 289 8.00 -18.20 -5.70
N PHE A 290 8.30 -19.40 -5.21
CA PHE A 290 7.90 -19.89 -3.89
C PHE A 290 9.02 -20.72 -3.28
N GLY A 291 9.11 -20.72 -1.95
CA GLY A 291 9.91 -21.66 -1.16
C GLY A 291 9.05 -22.82 -0.65
N PHE A 292 9.66 -23.75 0.07
CA PHE A 292 8.96 -24.86 0.70
C PHE A 292 8.57 -24.55 2.16
N ASP A 293 7.31 -24.79 2.51
CA ASP A 293 6.84 -24.71 3.89
C ASP A 293 7.35 -25.91 4.70
N SER A 294 8.51 -25.73 5.33
CA SER A 294 9.13 -26.73 6.21
C SER A 294 8.24 -27.16 7.39
N THR A 295 7.24 -26.35 7.78
CA THR A 295 6.32 -26.69 8.87
C THR A 295 5.27 -27.72 8.43
N SER A 296 4.92 -27.73 7.14
CA SER A 296 4.04 -28.74 6.54
C SER A 296 4.76 -30.08 6.31
N SER A 297 6.08 -30.05 6.13
CA SER A 297 6.88 -31.20 5.70
C SER A 297 6.70 -32.47 6.54
N HIS A 298 6.61 -33.61 5.85
CA HIS A 298 6.69 -34.92 6.49
C HIS A 298 8.00 -35.11 7.28
N LEU A 299 7.96 -35.86 8.39
CA LEU A 299 9.09 -36.04 9.32
C LEU A 299 10.37 -36.65 8.70
N ASN A 300 10.22 -37.38 7.60
CA ASN A 300 11.32 -38.02 6.85
C ASN A 300 11.73 -37.22 5.60
N LEU A 301 11.25 -35.98 5.48
CA LEU A 301 11.67 -35.07 4.42
C LEU A 301 12.46 -33.92 5.02
N LYS A 302 13.68 -33.76 4.54
CA LYS A 302 14.52 -32.60 4.81
C LYS A 302 14.19 -31.54 3.77
N VAL A 303 13.70 -30.41 4.24
CA VAL A 303 13.37 -29.25 3.39
C VAL A 303 14.50 -28.25 3.49
N GLU A 304 15.12 -27.93 2.36
CA GLU A 304 16.03 -26.82 2.17
C GLU A 304 15.36 -25.79 1.25
N ASP A 305 15.86 -24.56 1.16
CA ASP A 305 15.14 -23.39 0.60
C ASP A 305 14.46 -23.68 -0.75
N ARG A 306 15.09 -24.49 -1.63
CA ARG A 306 14.52 -24.94 -2.91
C ARG A 306 14.69 -26.43 -3.22
N SER A 307 14.87 -27.30 -2.22
CA SER A 307 14.95 -28.76 -2.41
C SER A 307 14.30 -29.55 -1.27
N VAL A 308 13.88 -30.78 -1.58
CA VAL A 308 13.19 -31.66 -0.63
C VAL A 308 13.79 -33.06 -0.73
N GLU A 309 14.66 -33.39 0.21
CA GLU A 309 15.38 -34.66 0.21
C GLU A 309 14.80 -35.66 1.22
N TRP A 310 15.03 -36.94 0.97
CA TRP A 310 14.65 -38.00 1.92
C TRP A 310 15.69 -38.09 3.05
N ASP A 311 15.23 -38.06 4.30
CA ASP A 311 16.07 -38.28 5.49
C ASP A 311 15.89 -39.71 6.03
N PRO A 312 16.89 -40.60 5.88
CA PRO A 312 16.84 -41.96 6.42
C PRO A 312 16.81 -42.03 7.96
N GLN A 313 17.20 -40.96 8.66
CA GLN A 313 17.33 -40.93 10.13
C GLN A 313 16.07 -40.45 10.86
N GLY A 314 15.02 -40.05 10.13
CA GLY A 314 13.65 -39.79 10.60
C GLY A 314 13.47 -39.72 12.12
N GLY A 315 13.96 -38.65 12.75
CA GLY A 315 13.69 -38.33 14.15
C GLY A 315 14.17 -39.33 15.22
N LYS A 316 15.31 -40.03 15.06
CA LYS A 316 15.96 -40.78 16.16
C LYS A 316 17.41 -40.35 16.42
N GLY A 317 17.60 -39.61 17.52
CA GLY A 317 18.87 -39.18 18.12
C GLY A 317 18.74 -37.71 18.53
N VAL A 318 18.65 -37.32 19.80
CA VAL A 318 19.68 -37.48 20.84
C VAL A 318 19.02 -37.66 22.21
N ASP A 319 19.12 -38.85 22.79
CA ASP A 319 19.14 -39.01 24.25
C ASP A 319 19.79 -40.37 24.57
N SER A 320 21.12 -40.40 24.52
CA SER A 320 21.91 -41.53 24.98
C SER A 320 22.56 -41.17 26.32
N LYS A 321 21.74 -41.06 27.37
CA LYS A 321 22.24 -41.12 28.75
C LYS A 321 22.57 -42.57 29.08
N VAL A 322 23.87 -42.83 29.14
CA VAL A 322 24.49 -43.98 29.78
C VAL A 322 23.82 -44.24 31.13
N LYS A 323 23.28 -45.45 31.35
CA LYS A 323 22.97 -45.94 32.70
C LYS A 323 23.44 -47.39 32.82
N GLY A 324 24.41 -47.57 33.73
CA GLY A 324 24.91 -48.86 34.16
C GLY A 324 23.82 -49.69 34.83
N LYS A 325 23.96 -51.00 34.69
CA LYS A 325 23.17 -52.04 35.37
C LYS A 325 23.38 -51.96 36.88
N GLU A 326 22.30 -52.14 37.64
CA GLU A 326 22.31 -53.08 38.76
C GLU A 326 20.89 -53.55 39.13
N ASN A 327 20.85 -54.81 39.56
CA ASN A 327 19.68 -55.68 39.79
C ASN A 327 19.04 -55.49 41.17
N LYS A 328 17.73 -55.77 41.25
CA LYS A 328 17.04 -56.73 42.17
C LYS A 328 15.68 -56.21 42.66
N GLY A 329 14.70 -57.11 42.74
CA GLY A 329 13.62 -57.03 43.73
C GLY A 329 12.22 -57.38 43.21
N ARG A 330 11.57 -58.35 43.85
CA ARG A 330 10.33 -59.05 43.49
C ARG A 330 9.05 -58.38 44.05
N SER A 331 7.94 -58.77 43.41
CA SER A 331 6.59 -59.12 43.92
C SER A 331 5.60 -58.04 44.37
N GLY A 332 4.37 -58.15 43.84
CA GLY A 332 3.12 -57.84 44.54
C GLY A 332 2.08 -57.05 43.73
N THR A 333 1.17 -57.73 43.04
CA THR A 333 -0.16 -57.19 42.68
C THR A 333 -1.07 -57.24 43.92
N PRO A 334 -1.97 -56.26 44.15
CA PRO A 334 -3.28 -56.25 43.47
C PRO A 334 -3.84 -54.85 43.09
N SER A 335 -4.62 -54.80 42.02
CA SER A 335 -5.49 -53.66 41.61
C SER A 335 -6.75 -53.57 42.50
N PRO A 336 -7.66 -52.56 42.38
CA PRO A 336 -7.67 -51.33 41.55
C PRO A 336 -8.11 -50.04 42.29
N LYS A 337 -7.52 -48.86 42.02
CA LYS A 337 -8.28 -47.58 42.07
C LYS A 337 -7.73 -46.55 41.07
N ARG A 338 -8.67 -46.02 40.28
CA ARG A 338 -8.56 -44.98 39.26
C ARG A 338 -8.11 -43.65 39.88
N THR A 339 -6.97 -43.12 39.46
CA THR A 339 -6.64 -41.69 39.58
C THR A 339 -5.92 -41.24 38.31
N SER A 340 -6.52 -40.25 37.66
CA SER A 340 -6.01 -39.54 36.49
C SER A 340 -4.82 -38.67 36.87
N VAL A 341 -3.63 -39.00 36.36
CA VAL A 341 -2.49 -38.09 36.35
C VAL A 341 -2.29 -37.58 34.93
N THR A 342 -2.49 -36.27 34.81
CA THR A 342 -2.27 -35.41 33.65
C THR A 342 -0.85 -35.58 33.10
N ARG A 343 -0.73 -36.12 31.88
CA ARG A 343 0.49 -35.98 31.07
C ARG A 343 0.57 -34.54 30.57
N SER A 344 1.69 -33.89 30.87
CA SER A 344 2.10 -32.60 30.32
C SER A 344 2.06 -32.62 28.77
N PRO A 345 1.63 -31.55 28.09
CA PRO A 345 1.60 -31.52 26.64
C PRO A 345 3.02 -31.44 26.08
N ALA A 346 3.30 -32.22 25.02
CA ALA A 346 4.50 -32.12 24.20
C ALA A 346 4.57 -30.74 23.48
N PRO A 347 5.75 -30.34 22.94
CA PRO A 347 5.93 -29.06 22.27
C PRO A 347 4.97 -28.87 21.10
N ARG A 348 4.36 -27.68 20.97
CA ARG A 348 3.26 -27.37 20.05
C ARG A 348 3.62 -27.37 18.55
N GLY A 349 4.83 -27.74 18.13
CA GLY A 349 5.27 -27.76 16.72
C GLY A 349 5.02 -29.08 15.97
N ALA A 350 4.63 -30.16 16.64
CA ALA A 350 4.37 -31.45 16.00
C ALA A 350 2.93 -31.58 15.42
N ARG A 351 2.13 -30.51 15.51
CA ARG A 351 0.68 -30.58 15.23
C ARG A 351 0.29 -30.27 13.78
N ASP A 352 1.20 -29.87 12.90
CA ASP A 352 0.83 -29.47 11.51
C ASP A 352 1.58 -30.23 10.40
N ARG A 353 2.47 -31.16 10.74
CA ARG A 353 3.22 -31.97 9.76
C ARG A 353 2.39 -33.10 9.16
N PHE A 354 2.62 -33.41 7.88
CA PHE A 354 2.12 -34.65 7.27
C PHE A 354 2.75 -35.88 7.92
N THR A 355 1.99 -36.98 7.97
CA THR A 355 2.39 -38.23 8.65
C THR A 355 1.92 -39.47 7.88
N GLY A 356 2.51 -40.62 8.19
CA GLY A 356 2.15 -41.90 7.57
C GLY A 356 2.76 -42.02 6.16
N GLU A 357 1.95 -42.43 5.19
CA GLU A 357 2.39 -42.56 3.78
C GLU A 357 2.31 -41.23 3.01
N SER A 358 1.99 -40.12 3.69
CA SER A 358 1.86 -38.79 3.06
C SER A 358 3.18 -38.05 3.15
N TYR A 359 4.13 -38.46 2.31
CA TYR A 359 5.45 -37.83 2.19
C TYR A 359 5.36 -36.50 1.44
N THR A 360 4.56 -35.58 1.98
CA THR A 360 4.14 -34.35 1.32
C THR A 360 4.85 -33.14 1.92
N VAL A 361 5.09 -32.13 1.08
CA VAL A 361 5.46 -30.77 1.46
C VAL A 361 4.75 -29.77 0.55
N LEU A 362 4.36 -28.63 1.11
CA LEU A 362 3.67 -27.56 0.40
C LEU A 362 4.63 -26.39 0.10
N GLY A 363 4.29 -25.59 -0.89
CA GLY A 363 4.88 -24.29 -1.11
C GLY A 363 4.44 -23.29 -0.03
N ASP A 364 5.30 -22.34 0.29
CA ASP A 364 5.04 -21.29 1.29
C ASP A 364 4.12 -20.19 0.79
N THR A 365 4.04 -19.99 -0.53
CA THR A 365 3.33 -18.90 -1.20
C THR A 365 2.02 -19.42 -1.82
N SER A 366 0.90 -18.76 -1.51
CA SER A 366 -0.41 -19.04 -2.10
C SER A 366 -0.60 -18.36 -3.46
N ILE A 367 -1.30 -19.03 -4.35
CA ILE A 367 -1.86 -18.50 -5.59
C ILE A 367 -3.33 -18.19 -5.33
N GLU A 368 -3.69 -16.92 -5.44
CA GLU A 368 -5.03 -16.39 -5.12
C GLU A 368 -5.72 -15.72 -6.31
N SER A 369 -4.97 -15.40 -7.36
CA SER A 369 -5.44 -14.81 -8.62
C SER A 369 -4.34 -14.90 -9.68
N GLY A 370 -4.70 -14.68 -10.96
CA GLY A 370 -3.74 -14.55 -12.04
C GLY A 370 -3.20 -15.86 -12.61
N GLN A 371 -2.15 -15.73 -13.44
CA GLN A 371 -1.50 -16.82 -14.17
C GLN A 371 -0.05 -17.01 -13.69
N HIS A 372 0.29 -18.24 -13.32
CA HIS A 372 1.55 -18.60 -12.68
C HIS A 372 2.16 -19.82 -13.37
N TYR A 373 3.49 -19.85 -13.46
CA TYR A 373 4.24 -20.97 -14.03
C TYR A 373 5.49 -21.24 -13.21
N TRP A 374 5.81 -22.52 -13.02
CA TRP A 374 7.08 -22.97 -12.45
C TRP A 374 7.47 -24.34 -13.01
N GLU A 375 8.76 -24.66 -12.92
CA GLU A 375 9.30 -25.93 -13.39
C GLU A 375 9.83 -26.78 -12.24
N VAL A 376 9.74 -28.10 -12.41
CA VAL A 376 10.17 -29.09 -11.42
C VAL A 376 11.02 -30.14 -12.11
N LYS A 377 12.29 -30.19 -11.71
CA LYS A 377 13.27 -31.15 -12.21
C LYS A 377 13.54 -32.22 -11.15
N PRO A 378 13.16 -33.48 -11.37
CA PRO A 378 13.49 -34.56 -10.45
C PRO A 378 14.98 -34.91 -10.46
N GLN A 379 15.46 -35.45 -9.33
CA GLN A 379 16.79 -36.06 -9.23
C GLN A 379 16.88 -37.30 -10.11
N LYS A 380 18.06 -37.59 -10.68
CA LYS A 380 18.28 -38.77 -11.55
C LYS A 380 17.96 -40.11 -10.85
N ASP A 381 18.14 -40.15 -9.54
CA ASP A 381 17.87 -41.30 -8.68
C ASP A 381 16.44 -41.33 -8.12
N CYS A 382 15.65 -40.27 -8.31
CA CYS A 382 14.25 -40.24 -7.90
C CYS A 382 13.44 -41.24 -8.73
N LYS A 383 12.92 -42.26 -8.06
CA LYS A 383 12.08 -43.28 -8.71
C LYS A 383 10.59 -43.06 -8.53
N SER A 384 10.14 -42.16 -7.66
CA SER A 384 8.70 -41.91 -7.50
C SER A 384 8.45 -40.52 -6.91
N TYR A 385 7.58 -39.73 -7.56
CA TYR A 385 7.20 -38.41 -7.09
C TYR A 385 5.84 -37.96 -7.60
N SER A 386 5.25 -36.98 -6.93
CA SER A 386 4.08 -36.25 -7.41
C SER A 386 4.33 -34.75 -7.33
N VAL A 387 3.85 -34.03 -8.35
CA VAL A 387 3.93 -32.56 -8.44
C VAL A 387 2.58 -31.99 -8.86
N GLY A 388 2.13 -30.92 -8.19
CA GLY A 388 0.92 -30.22 -8.59
C GLY A 388 0.49 -29.14 -7.62
N LEU A 389 -0.83 -29.02 -7.42
CA LEU A 389 -1.46 -28.02 -6.56
C LEU A 389 -2.32 -28.67 -5.49
N ALA A 390 -2.43 -28.00 -4.34
CA ALA A 390 -3.31 -28.36 -3.24
C ALA A 390 -3.96 -27.14 -2.60
N TYR A 391 -5.13 -27.32 -1.98
CA TYR A 391 -5.57 -26.36 -0.96
C TYR A 391 -4.72 -26.51 0.30
N ARG A 392 -4.46 -25.40 1.01
CA ARG A 392 -3.56 -25.42 2.18
C ARG A 392 -4.10 -26.28 3.35
N ASN A 393 -5.41 -26.51 3.41
CA ASN A 393 -6.08 -27.24 4.48
C ASN A 393 -6.09 -28.77 4.31
N LEU A 394 -5.03 -29.37 3.76
CA LEU A 394 -4.93 -30.83 3.64
C LEU A 394 -4.90 -31.52 5.01
N GLY A 395 -5.57 -32.65 5.10
CA GLY A 395 -5.43 -33.55 6.24
C GLY A 395 -4.01 -34.14 6.29
N LYS A 396 -3.49 -34.37 7.50
CA LYS A 396 -2.12 -34.89 7.70
C LYS A 396 -1.82 -36.24 7.04
N PHE A 397 -2.86 -36.97 6.67
CA PHE A 397 -2.78 -38.29 6.04
C PHE A 397 -3.21 -38.26 4.57
N ASP A 398 -3.48 -37.07 4.03
CA ASP A 398 -3.90 -36.91 2.65
C ASP A 398 -2.70 -36.97 1.71
N GLN A 399 -2.77 -37.86 0.73
CA GLN A 399 -1.79 -37.97 -0.34
C GLN A 399 -2.25 -37.21 -1.58
N LEU A 400 -1.30 -36.62 -2.31
CA LEU A 400 -1.62 -35.90 -3.54
C LEU A 400 -2.31 -36.80 -4.57
N GLY A 401 -3.42 -36.30 -5.11
CA GLY A 401 -4.24 -36.99 -6.10
C GLY A 401 -5.30 -37.93 -5.52
N LYS A 402 -5.31 -38.19 -4.20
CA LYS A 402 -6.33 -39.03 -3.56
C LYS A 402 -7.58 -38.27 -3.11
N THR A 403 -7.46 -36.96 -2.89
CA THR A 403 -8.57 -36.10 -2.43
C THR A 403 -9.11 -35.21 -3.55
N ASN A 404 -10.29 -34.62 -3.33
CA ASN A 404 -10.85 -33.60 -4.22
C ASN A 404 -10.21 -32.20 -4.04
N THR A 405 -9.25 -32.07 -3.12
CA THR A 405 -8.52 -30.84 -2.79
C THR A 405 -7.11 -30.81 -3.38
N THR A 406 -6.73 -31.82 -4.17
CA THR A 406 -5.39 -31.95 -4.76
C THR A 406 -5.45 -32.34 -6.24
N TRP A 407 -4.53 -31.81 -7.03
CA TRP A 407 -4.38 -32.11 -8.46
C TRP A 407 -2.90 -32.26 -8.76
N CYS A 408 -2.46 -33.40 -9.28
CA CYS A 408 -1.04 -33.62 -9.53
C CYS A 408 -0.77 -34.52 -10.74
N ILE A 409 0.44 -34.43 -11.28
CA ILE A 409 1.07 -35.51 -12.02
C ILE A 409 1.83 -36.40 -11.03
N HIS A 410 1.77 -37.71 -11.27
CA HIS A 410 2.47 -38.73 -10.52
C HIS A 410 3.36 -39.54 -11.45
N VAL A 411 4.61 -39.72 -11.03
CA VAL A 411 5.63 -40.53 -11.70
C VAL A 411 6.06 -41.64 -10.75
N ASN A 412 6.15 -42.86 -11.25
CA ASN A 412 6.75 -43.99 -10.55
C ASN A 412 7.51 -44.85 -11.56
N ASN A 413 8.80 -45.07 -11.32
CA ASN A 413 9.75 -45.80 -12.17
C ASN A 413 10.47 -46.91 -11.36
N TRP A 414 9.91 -47.35 -10.21
CA TRP A 414 10.60 -48.28 -9.30
C TRP A 414 10.40 -49.77 -9.64
N LEU A 415 9.17 -50.19 -9.97
CA LEU A 415 8.83 -51.59 -10.31
C LEU A 415 7.93 -51.70 -11.54
N GLN A 416 7.00 -50.76 -11.69
CA GLN A 416 6.17 -50.57 -12.87
C GLN A 416 6.22 -49.08 -13.22
N ASN A 417 6.59 -48.77 -14.46
CA ASN A 417 6.60 -47.40 -14.96
C ASN A 417 5.14 -46.91 -15.02
N SER A 418 4.81 -45.92 -14.21
CA SER A 418 3.51 -45.27 -14.15
C SER A 418 3.71 -43.77 -14.26
N PHE A 419 3.13 -43.19 -15.30
CA PHE A 419 3.04 -41.76 -15.49
C PHE A 419 1.57 -41.39 -15.61
N ALA A 420 1.02 -40.68 -14.63
CA ALA A 420 -0.42 -40.46 -14.57
C ALA A 420 -0.77 -39.09 -13.97
N ALA A 421 -1.80 -38.45 -14.51
CA ALA A 421 -2.48 -37.34 -13.87
C ALA A 421 -3.48 -37.89 -12.83
N LYS A 422 -3.44 -37.38 -11.59
CA LYS A 422 -4.25 -37.86 -10.47
C LYS A 422 -5.04 -36.73 -9.81
N HIS A 423 -6.30 -37.01 -9.49
CA HIS A 423 -7.21 -36.14 -8.73
C HIS A 423 -8.40 -36.97 -8.20
N ASN A 424 -8.82 -36.72 -6.95
CA ASN A 424 -10.01 -37.32 -6.34
C ASN A 424 -10.06 -38.85 -6.49
N ASN A 425 -8.93 -39.51 -6.21
CA ASN A 425 -8.74 -40.96 -6.30
C ASN A 425 -8.92 -41.55 -7.72
N LYS A 426 -8.91 -40.70 -8.75
CA LYS A 426 -8.90 -41.08 -10.16
C LYS A 426 -7.50 -40.85 -10.73
N ALA A 427 -7.05 -41.77 -11.56
CA ALA A 427 -5.77 -41.67 -12.27
C ALA A 427 -6.01 -41.83 -13.78
N LYS A 428 -5.41 -40.96 -14.57
CA LYS A 428 -5.35 -41.05 -16.04
C LYS A 428 -3.90 -41.25 -16.45
N ASN A 429 -3.58 -42.41 -17.03
CA ASN A 429 -2.24 -42.68 -17.56
C ASN A 429 -1.94 -41.72 -18.73
N LEU A 430 -0.70 -41.28 -18.80
CA LEU A 430 -0.17 -40.40 -19.83
C LEU A 430 0.73 -41.25 -20.73
N ASP A 431 0.33 -41.42 -21.99
CA ASP A 431 1.02 -42.26 -22.97
C ASP A 431 2.18 -41.49 -23.65
N VAL A 432 3.03 -40.86 -22.84
CA VAL A 432 4.23 -40.14 -23.28
C VAL A 432 5.39 -40.45 -22.34
N PRO A 433 6.65 -40.34 -22.81
CA PRO A 433 7.80 -40.49 -21.94
C PRO A 433 7.79 -39.47 -20.80
N VAL A 434 8.26 -39.87 -19.62
CA VAL A 434 8.44 -38.95 -18.48
C VAL A 434 9.52 -37.94 -18.85
N PRO A 435 9.24 -36.63 -18.83
CA PRO A 435 10.24 -35.62 -19.17
C PRO A 435 11.24 -35.42 -18.03
N ASP A 436 12.43 -34.92 -18.38
CA ASP A 436 13.49 -34.56 -17.42
C ASP A 436 13.13 -33.32 -16.58
N SER A 437 12.21 -32.48 -17.05
CA SER A 437 11.64 -31.35 -16.32
C SER A 437 10.14 -31.20 -16.62
N ILE A 438 9.34 -31.02 -15.56
CA ILE A 438 7.89 -30.82 -15.65
C ILE A 438 7.58 -29.36 -15.39
N GLY A 439 7.00 -28.68 -16.38
CA GLY A 439 6.40 -27.36 -16.22
C GLY A 439 4.99 -27.47 -15.67
N VAL A 440 4.67 -26.63 -14.69
CA VAL A 440 3.33 -26.52 -14.10
C VAL A 440 2.81 -25.12 -14.33
N TYR A 441 1.64 -25.02 -14.96
CA TYR A 441 0.98 -23.76 -15.29
C TYR A 441 -0.37 -23.70 -14.59
N CYS A 442 -0.60 -22.64 -13.81
CA CYS A 442 -1.87 -22.38 -13.14
C CYS A 442 -2.44 -21.06 -13.65
N ASP A 443 -3.63 -21.12 -14.24
CA ASP A 443 -4.50 -19.98 -14.49
C ASP A 443 -5.61 -20.04 -13.46
N PHE A 444 -5.45 -19.28 -12.37
CA PHE A 444 -6.38 -19.29 -11.26
C PHE A 444 -7.74 -18.73 -11.67
N ASP A 445 -7.73 -17.62 -12.41
CA ASP A 445 -8.93 -16.86 -12.77
C ASP A 445 -9.84 -17.63 -13.73
N ARG A 446 -9.25 -18.35 -14.70
CA ARG A 446 -9.99 -19.20 -15.64
C ARG A 446 -10.15 -20.64 -15.17
N GLY A 447 -9.61 -20.98 -14.00
CA GLY A 447 -9.76 -22.29 -13.41
C GLY A 447 -9.09 -23.40 -14.22
N GLN A 448 -7.82 -23.21 -14.56
CA GLN A 448 -7.06 -24.17 -15.36
C GLN A 448 -5.70 -24.49 -14.72
N LEU A 449 -5.38 -25.78 -14.65
CA LEU A 449 -4.07 -26.28 -14.26
C LEU A 449 -3.53 -27.18 -15.37
N SER A 450 -2.44 -26.80 -16.00
CA SER A 450 -1.82 -27.51 -17.11
C SER A 450 -0.40 -27.95 -16.77
N PHE A 451 0.01 -29.09 -17.30
CA PHE A 451 1.35 -29.66 -17.12
C PHE A 451 2.01 -29.86 -18.46
N TYR A 452 3.30 -29.53 -18.55
CA TYR A 452 4.08 -29.55 -19.78
C TYR A 452 5.41 -30.29 -19.58
N ASN A 453 5.91 -30.90 -20.65
CA ASN A 453 7.35 -31.14 -20.77
C ASN A 453 8.02 -29.78 -20.97
N ALA A 454 8.86 -29.38 -20.02
CA ALA A 454 9.45 -28.04 -20.03
C ALA A 454 10.44 -27.83 -21.18
N GLU A 455 11.12 -28.89 -21.65
CA GLU A 455 12.16 -28.78 -22.67
C GLU A 455 11.60 -28.50 -24.07
N ASN A 456 10.48 -29.14 -24.41
CA ASN A 456 9.90 -29.08 -25.76
C ASN A 456 8.47 -28.50 -25.77
N LYS A 457 8.00 -27.98 -24.64
CA LYS A 457 6.66 -27.38 -24.44
C LYS A 457 5.50 -28.33 -24.75
N GLN A 458 5.72 -29.65 -24.82
CA GLN A 458 4.66 -30.63 -25.08
C GLN A 458 3.66 -30.65 -23.91
N LEU A 459 2.38 -30.39 -24.19
CA LEU A 459 1.33 -30.50 -23.18
C LEU A 459 1.16 -31.96 -22.75
N LEU A 460 1.29 -32.21 -21.45
CA LEU A 460 1.13 -33.53 -20.83
C LEU A 460 -0.31 -33.75 -20.38
N HIS A 461 -0.87 -32.79 -19.63
CA HIS A 461 -2.23 -32.89 -19.11
C HIS A 461 -2.82 -31.52 -18.77
N THR A 462 -4.15 -31.44 -18.68
CA THR A 462 -4.85 -30.25 -18.17
C THR A 462 -6.05 -30.65 -17.32
N PHE A 463 -6.12 -30.09 -16.12
CA PHE A 463 -7.31 -30.08 -15.29
C PHE A 463 -8.06 -28.76 -15.50
N LYS A 464 -9.39 -28.86 -15.67
CA LYS A 464 -10.30 -27.72 -15.57
C LYS A 464 -10.93 -27.76 -14.19
N VAL A 465 -10.66 -26.74 -13.37
CA VAL A 465 -10.93 -26.71 -11.94
C VAL A 465 -11.50 -25.36 -11.57
N LYS A 466 -12.67 -25.34 -10.92
CA LYS A 466 -13.12 -24.12 -10.25
C LYS A 466 -12.46 -24.05 -8.88
N PHE A 467 -11.38 -23.28 -8.76
CA PHE A 467 -10.73 -23.06 -7.47
C PHE A 467 -11.71 -22.33 -6.53
N THR A 468 -11.90 -22.88 -5.34
CA THR A 468 -12.81 -22.34 -4.32
C THR A 468 -12.07 -21.69 -3.16
N GLN A 469 -10.74 -21.87 -3.11
CA GLN A 469 -9.82 -21.36 -2.09
C GLN A 469 -8.46 -21.11 -2.74
N PRO A 470 -7.59 -20.30 -2.11
CA PRO A 470 -6.18 -20.22 -2.47
C PRO A 470 -5.52 -21.59 -2.61
N VAL A 471 -4.72 -21.77 -3.65
CA VAL A 471 -3.96 -23.00 -3.90
C VAL A 471 -2.48 -22.78 -3.66
N VAL A 472 -1.76 -23.82 -3.28
CA VAL A 472 -0.30 -23.82 -3.11
C VAL A 472 0.32 -24.92 -3.96
N PRO A 473 1.55 -24.72 -4.48
CA PRO A 473 2.37 -25.80 -5.00
C PRO A 473 2.48 -26.94 -3.98
N ALA A 474 2.39 -28.18 -4.45
CA ALA A 474 2.41 -29.35 -3.59
C ALA A 474 3.24 -30.47 -4.19
N PHE A 475 4.05 -31.10 -3.35
CA PHE A 475 5.06 -32.08 -3.75
C PHE A 475 4.98 -33.30 -2.85
N MET A 476 5.11 -34.49 -3.43
CA MET A 476 5.16 -35.74 -2.68
C MET A 476 6.32 -36.61 -3.18
N ASN A 477 7.17 -37.08 -2.28
CA ASN A 477 8.32 -37.92 -2.63
C ASN A 477 8.06 -39.39 -2.26
N GLY A 478 8.30 -40.32 -3.18
CA GLY A 478 8.40 -41.73 -2.84
C GLY A 478 9.72 -42.04 -2.13
N LEU A 479 9.79 -43.18 -1.44
CA LEU A 479 11.02 -43.72 -0.85
C LEU A 479 12.15 -43.67 -1.91
N ASN A 480 13.18 -42.88 -1.62
CA ASN A 480 14.37 -42.53 -2.43
C ASN A 480 14.26 -41.20 -3.23
N GLY A 481 14.53 -40.08 -2.51
CA GLY A 481 15.14 -38.81 -2.96
C GLY A 481 14.57 -38.04 -4.16
N LEU A 482 14.24 -36.75 -3.99
CA LEU A 482 14.20 -35.75 -5.06
C LEU A 482 15.23 -34.65 -4.72
N SER A 483 15.95 -34.12 -5.70
CA SER A 483 16.57 -32.79 -5.66
C SER A 483 16.13 -32.09 -6.91
N SER A 484 15.43 -31.00 -6.68
CA SER A 484 15.38 -29.87 -7.59
C SER A 484 16.75 -29.18 -7.51
N ARG A 485 17.59 -29.38 -8.52
CA ARG A 485 18.56 -28.35 -8.91
C ARG A 485 17.79 -27.29 -9.70
N GLY A 486 17.20 -26.34 -8.98
CA GLY A 486 17.22 -24.98 -9.49
C GLY A 486 18.68 -24.54 -9.49
N TYR A 487 19.19 -24.10 -10.64
CA TYR A 487 20.41 -23.35 -10.60
C TYR A 487 20.17 -22.11 -9.74
N LEU A 488 21.18 -21.86 -8.95
CA LEU A 488 21.31 -20.78 -8.01
C LEU A 488 21.22 -19.43 -8.73
N SER A 489 20.04 -18.79 -8.74
CA SER A 489 19.96 -17.34 -8.82
C SER A 489 18.84 -16.83 -7.91
N GLY A 490 19.25 -15.97 -6.96
CA GLY A 490 18.49 -15.61 -5.78
C GLY A 490 19.46 -15.47 -4.62
N LYS A 491 19.41 -14.34 -3.91
CA LYS A 491 20.47 -13.81 -3.03
C LYS A 491 21.13 -14.80 -2.03
N GLU A 492 20.51 -15.93 -1.68
CA GLU A 492 21.10 -17.00 -0.84
C GLU A 492 22.19 -17.83 -1.55
N ALA A 493 22.13 -17.96 -2.87
CA ALA A 493 23.13 -18.61 -3.70
C ALA A 493 24.53 -17.98 -3.64
N HIS A 494 24.55 -16.65 -3.65
CA HIS A 494 25.79 -15.88 -3.56
C HIS A 494 26.45 -16.08 -2.19
N TRP A 495 25.65 -16.23 -1.14
CA TRP A 495 26.16 -16.52 0.20
C TRP A 495 26.75 -17.93 0.23
N ALA A 496 26.04 -18.97 -0.21
CA ALA A 496 26.57 -20.34 -0.22
C ALA A 496 27.91 -20.45 -0.98
N ALA A 497 28.00 -19.86 -2.18
CA ALA A 497 29.25 -19.82 -2.94
C ALA A 497 30.36 -19.03 -2.24
N LEU A 498 30.04 -17.93 -1.56
CA LEU A 498 30.99 -17.17 -0.74
C LEU A 498 31.49 -18.00 0.45
N LEU A 499 30.59 -18.72 1.12
CA LEU A 499 30.90 -19.56 2.28
C LEU A 499 31.79 -20.73 1.88
N ASP A 500 31.45 -21.42 0.79
CA ASP A 500 32.26 -22.52 0.23
C ASP A 500 33.65 -22.01 -0.18
N ALA A 501 33.71 -20.89 -0.91
CA ALA A 501 34.97 -20.28 -1.33
C ALA A 501 35.85 -19.80 -0.16
N ALA A 502 35.23 -19.39 0.96
CA ALA A 502 35.93 -19.02 2.18
C ALA A 502 36.47 -20.25 2.92
N ALA A 503 35.66 -21.31 3.01
CA ALA A 503 36.05 -22.58 3.62
C ALA A 503 37.20 -23.25 2.86
N GLU A 504 37.16 -23.28 1.53
CA GLU A 504 38.23 -23.80 0.67
C GLU A 504 39.57 -23.08 0.87
N ARG A 505 39.52 -21.78 1.22
CA ARG A 505 40.70 -20.95 1.48
C ARG A 505 41.13 -20.97 2.95
N GLY A 506 40.48 -21.77 3.80
CA GLY A 506 40.80 -21.91 5.21
C GLY A 506 40.46 -20.67 6.05
N LEU A 507 39.51 -19.84 5.63
CA LEU A 507 38.98 -18.76 6.47
C LEU A 507 38.02 -19.35 7.49
N GLU A 508 38.19 -18.97 8.74
CA GLU A 508 37.20 -19.26 9.78
C GLU A 508 36.02 -18.30 9.63
N LEU A 509 34.80 -18.79 9.84
CA LEU A 509 33.57 -18.05 9.61
C LEU A 509 32.68 -18.02 10.85
N LEU A 510 32.09 -16.86 11.12
CA LEU A 510 30.98 -16.71 12.04
C LEU A 510 29.80 -16.00 11.34
N GLU A 511 28.69 -16.72 11.21
CA GLU A 511 27.43 -16.20 10.65
C GLU A 511 26.51 -15.71 11.76
N ILE A 512 25.89 -14.55 11.55
CA ILE A 512 24.99 -13.95 12.51
C ILE A 512 23.66 -13.69 11.83
N HIS A 513 22.65 -14.45 12.23
CA HIS A 513 21.30 -14.33 11.71
C HIS A 513 20.41 -13.57 12.70
N GLY A 514 19.40 -12.90 12.16
CA GLY A 514 18.35 -12.27 12.94
C GLY A 514 16.99 -12.41 12.27
N LYS A 515 15.95 -11.99 12.99
CA LYS A 515 14.60 -11.96 12.43
C LYS A 515 14.53 -10.91 11.31
N ASP A 516 13.88 -11.25 10.21
CA ASP A 516 13.56 -10.29 9.15
C ASP A 516 12.43 -9.36 9.59
N PRO A 517 12.71 -8.08 9.89
CA PRO A 517 11.66 -7.17 10.30
C PRO A 517 10.73 -6.77 9.15
N ARG A 518 11.12 -6.99 7.89
CA ARG A 518 10.30 -6.66 6.71
C ARG A 518 9.09 -7.58 6.57
N LEU A 519 9.17 -8.76 7.18
CA LEU A 519 8.12 -9.78 7.19
C LEU A 519 7.34 -9.80 8.51
N ASN A 520 7.69 -8.96 9.48
CA ASN A 520 6.90 -8.80 10.69
C ASN A 520 5.63 -8.01 10.35
N SER A 521 4.51 -8.72 10.21
CA SER A 521 3.18 -8.10 10.19
C SER A 521 2.49 -8.29 11.54
N MET A 522 1.44 -7.51 11.79
CA MET A 522 0.60 -7.69 12.97
C MET A 522 -0.04 -9.10 13.01
N ASP A 523 -0.21 -9.72 11.86
CA ASP A 523 -0.86 -11.02 11.68
C ASP A 523 0.11 -12.19 11.79
N ASP A 524 1.35 -12.02 11.31
CA ASP A 524 2.39 -13.03 11.32
C ASP A 524 3.68 -12.57 12.04
N LEU A 525 3.89 -13.10 13.25
CA LEU A 525 5.10 -12.86 14.04
C LEU A 525 6.20 -13.90 13.78
N THR A 526 6.01 -14.80 12.81
CA THR A 526 6.98 -15.84 12.44
C THR A 526 8.05 -15.32 11.48
N ALA A 527 8.70 -14.20 11.82
CA ALA A 527 9.77 -13.64 11.00
C ALA A 527 10.86 -14.68 10.67
N LYS A 528 11.04 -14.94 9.37
CA LYS A 528 12.13 -15.77 8.80
C LYS A 528 13.46 -15.26 9.35
N GLN A 529 14.38 -16.18 9.65
CA GLN A 529 15.75 -15.81 9.99
C GLN A 529 16.50 -15.44 8.71
N ILE A 530 17.14 -14.28 8.69
CA ILE A 530 17.96 -13.79 7.58
C ILE A 530 19.40 -13.54 8.04
N PRO A 531 20.40 -13.71 7.16
CA PRO A 531 21.79 -13.39 7.49
C PRO A 531 21.98 -11.88 7.64
N LEU A 532 22.52 -11.42 8.77
CA LEU A 532 22.76 -9.99 9.03
C LEU A 532 24.23 -9.62 8.91
N HIS A 533 25.10 -10.48 9.43
CA HIS A 533 26.55 -10.26 9.42
C HIS A 533 27.31 -11.56 9.17
N PHE A 534 28.40 -11.45 8.42
CA PHE A 534 29.41 -12.50 8.26
C PHE A 534 30.74 -11.96 8.77
N LEU A 535 31.42 -12.73 9.62
CA LEU A 535 32.76 -12.41 10.10
C LEU A 535 33.70 -13.49 9.62
N PHE A 536 34.67 -13.10 8.79
CA PHE A 536 35.71 -13.99 8.30
C PHE A 536 37.02 -13.69 9.03
N ARG A 537 37.66 -14.71 9.60
CA ARG A 537 38.94 -14.61 10.30
C ARG A 537 40.02 -15.39 9.56
N PHE A 538 41.15 -14.73 9.30
CA PHE A 538 42.32 -15.34 8.66
C PHE A 538 43.61 -14.72 9.22
N ASN A 539 44.52 -15.54 9.75
CA ASN A 539 45.82 -15.09 10.28
C ASN A 539 45.74 -13.86 11.20
N SER A 540 44.81 -13.89 12.18
CA SER A 540 44.52 -12.79 13.12
C SER A 540 43.95 -11.50 12.51
N ARG A 541 43.57 -11.51 11.22
CA ARG A 541 42.83 -10.43 10.56
C ARG A 541 41.35 -10.80 10.47
N LEU A 542 40.49 -9.79 10.54
CA LEU A 542 39.04 -9.95 10.50
C LEU A 542 38.47 -9.13 9.36
N VAL A 543 37.61 -9.74 8.55
CA VAL A 543 36.77 -9.05 7.57
C VAL A 543 35.32 -9.15 8.06
N HIS A 544 34.69 -7.99 8.29
CA HIS A 544 33.29 -7.90 8.70
C HIS A 544 32.44 -7.49 7.51
N VAL A 545 31.59 -8.41 7.05
CA VAL A 545 30.62 -8.16 5.99
C VAL A 545 29.26 -7.90 6.62
N VAL A 546 28.64 -6.79 6.26
CA VAL A 546 27.33 -6.34 6.77
C VAL A 546 26.33 -6.39 5.62
N VAL A 547 25.21 -7.08 5.84
CA VAL A 547 24.17 -7.21 4.81
C VAL A 547 23.19 -6.06 4.94
N LEU A 548 23.03 -5.29 3.87
CA LEU A 548 22.05 -4.21 3.76
C LEU A 548 20.85 -4.68 2.93
N TYR A 549 19.67 -4.59 3.50
CA TYR A 549 18.40 -4.96 2.90
C TYR A 549 17.60 -3.73 2.50
N GLU A 550 17.01 -3.75 1.31
CA GLU A 550 16.06 -2.73 0.91
C GLU A 550 14.72 -2.91 1.66
N ARG A 551 14.14 -1.78 2.06
CA ARG A 551 12.80 -1.67 2.66
C ARG A 551 11.84 -0.88 1.77
N SER A 552 10.54 -0.99 2.06
CA SER A 552 9.45 -0.39 1.27
C SER A 552 9.61 1.12 1.05
N GLY A 553 10.19 1.84 2.00
CA GLY A 553 10.52 3.27 1.87
C GLY A 553 11.73 3.61 1.00
N LYS A 554 12.22 2.68 0.16
CA LYS A 554 13.37 2.87 -0.74
C LYS A 554 14.68 3.28 -0.05
N TYR A 555 14.92 2.72 1.13
CA TYR A 555 16.14 2.92 1.90
C TYR A 555 16.78 1.58 2.25
N LEU A 556 18.06 1.62 2.62
CA LEU A 556 18.81 0.43 3.01
C LEU A 556 18.81 0.29 4.53
N TRP A 557 18.58 -0.92 5.02
CA TRP A 557 18.55 -1.27 6.44
C TRP A 557 19.54 -2.39 6.72
N HIS A 558 20.21 -2.35 7.87
CA HIS A 558 20.94 -3.50 8.40
C HIS A 558 20.49 -3.82 9.83
N GLY A 559 20.55 -5.10 10.18
CA GLY A 559 20.22 -5.57 11.52
C GLY A 559 21.33 -5.33 12.54
N PRO A 560 21.00 -5.47 13.83
CA PRO A 560 21.99 -5.48 14.90
C PRO A 560 22.68 -6.84 14.98
N LEU A 561 23.90 -6.84 15.49
CA LEU A 561 24.68 -8.02 15.81
C LEU A 561 24.31 -8.49 17.22
N ARG A 562 23.61 -9.62 17.33
CA ARG A 562 23.22 -10.22 18.61
C ARG A 562 23.78 -11.64 18.71
N LEU A 563 24.77 -11.82 19.58
CA LEU A 563 25.37 -13.13 19.84
C LEU A 563 24.45 -13.99 20.72
N LYS A 564 24.26 -15.25 20.33
CA LYS A 564 23.62 -16.27 21.16
C LYS A 564 24.62 -16.77 22.20
N ASP A 565 24.14 -17.33 23.31
CA ASP A 565 25.01 -17.82 24.40
C ASP A 565 25.97 -18.93 23.96
N SER A 566 25.62 -19.67 22.91
CA SER A 566 26.45 -20.73 22.32
C SER A 566 27.55 -20.24 21.38
N MET A 567 27.62 -18.93 21.08
CA MET A 567 28.56 -18.38 20.10
C MET A 567 29.89 -17.98 20.76
N ASP A 568 30.99 -18.19 20.04
CA ASP A 568 32.32 -17.82 20.50
C ASP A 568 32.50 -16.30 20.57
N ARG A 569 32.49 -15.77 21.79
CA ARG A 569 32.68 -14.33 22.06
C ARG A 569 34.13 -13.88 21.85
N THR A 570 35.08 -14.81 21.68
CA THR A 570 36.49 -14.53 21.41
C THR A 570 36.81 -14.49 19.92
N PHE A 571 35.85 -14.83 19.05
CA PHE A 571 36.03 -14.86 17.60
C PHE A 571 36.51 -13.52 17.03
N ALA A 572 35.91 -12.43 17.51
CA ALA A 572 36.22 -11.06 17.10
C ALA A 572 36.15 -10.10 18.30
N PRO A 573 36.84 -8.95 18.25
CA PRO A 573 36.67 -7.88 19.24
C PRO A 573 35.35 -7.13 18.99
N PHE A 574 34.20 -7.76 19.26
CA PHE A 574 32.87 -7.26 18.89
C PHE A 574 32.58 -5.80 19.33
N GLY A 575 33.13 -5.36 20.47
CA GLY A 575 32.99 -3.97 20.93
C GLY A 575 33.68 -2.92 20.07
N LYS A 576 34.64 -3.32 19.21
CA LYS A 576 35.38 -2.45 18.29
C LYS A 576 34.82 -2.47 16.86
N LEU A 577 33.77 -3.24 16.57
CA LEU A 577 33.15 -3.25 15.25
C LEU A 577 32.34 -1.96 15.05
N ASP A 578 32.48 -1.36 13.86
CA ASP A 578 31.75 -0.15 13.48
C ASP A 578 30.26 -0.44 13.25
N PHE A 579 29.94 -1.64 12.75
CA PHE A 579 28.57 -2.09 12.53
C PHE A 579 28.14 -3.13 13.56
N GLY A 580 26.83 -3.17 13.84
CA GLY A 580 26.20 -4.22 14.63
C GLY A 580 25.83 -3.84 16.07
N ARG A 581 26.29 -2.71 16.61
CA ARG A 581 25.84 -2.23 17.94
C ARG A 581 24.33 -1.99 17.99
N HIS A 582 23.79 -1.44 16.90
CA HIS A 582 22.37 -1.23 16.68
C HIS A 582 22.02 -1.54 15.22
N ALA A 583 20.72 -1.67 14.93
CA ALA A 583 20.23 -1.62 13.57
C ALA A 583 20.49 -0.22 12.98
N GLY A 584 20.56 -0.11 11.66
CA GLY A 584 20.75 1.19 11.03
C GLY A 584 20.07 1.30 9.67
N ALA A 585 19.76 2.54 9.29
CA ALA A 585 19.13 2.88 8.02
C ALA A 585 19.90 3.97 7.28
N TYR A 586 20.01 3.81 5.97
CA TYR A 586 20.79 4.67 5.06
C TYR A 586 19.96 5.01 3.84
N ASP A 587 20.18 6.20 3.29
CA ASP A 587 19.69 6.45 1.94
C ASP A 587 20.45 5.54 0.96
N ARG A 588 19.82 5.17 -0.16
CA ARG A 588 20.50 4.36 -1.18
C ARG A 588 21.64 5.18 -1.81
N PRO A 589 22.92 4.80 -1.63
CA PRO A 589 24.03 5.54 -2.22
C PRO A 589 24.14 5.21 -3.71
N GLU A 590 24.49 6.21 -4.52
CA GLU A 590 25.04 5.97 -5.86
C GLU A 590 26.42 5.33 -5.71
N LEU A 591 26.65 4.20 -6.37
CA LEU A 591 27.92 3.48 -6.31
C LEU A 591 28.72 3.70 -7.58
N ILE A 592 30.04 3.88 -7.43
CA ILE A 592 30.99 3.97 -8.53
C ILE A 592 31.98 2.81 -8.46
N LEU A 593 32.37 2.29 -9.63
CA LEU A 593 33.42 1.28 -9.72
C LEU A 593 34.79 1.94 -9.54
N THR A 594 35.63 1.37 -8.68
CA THR A 594 37.02 1.79 -8.46
C THR A 594 37.89 0.56 -8.26
N THR A 595 39.19 0.71 -8.48
CA THR A 595 40.16 -0.38 -8.27
C THR A 595 41.01 -0.05 -7.05
N LEU A 596 40.95 -0.90 -6.03
CA LEU A 596 41.80 -0.81 -4.82
C LEU A 596 42.80 -1.96 -4.84
N ASP A 597 44.09 -1.65 -4.99
CA ASP A 597 45.17 -2.65 -5.02
C ASP A 597 44.94 -3.79 -6.03
N GLY A 598 44.35 -3.47 -7.19
CA GLY A 598 44.02 -4.45 -8.24
C GLY A 598 42.69 -5.18 -8.04
N LEU A 599 41.93 -4.87 -6.99
CA LEU A 599 40.58 -5.37 -6.75
C LEU A 599 39.54 -4.34 -7.21
N ASP A 600 38.69 -4.74 -8.15
CA ASP A 600 37.55 -3.92 -8.56
C ASP A 600 36.43 -3.97 -7.52
N VAL A 601 36.15 -2.81 -6.92
CA VAL A 601 35.14 -2.65 -5.87
C VAL A 601 34.21 -1.49 -6.21
N ARG A 602 32.96 -1.60 -5.76
CA ARG A 602 31.99 -0.51 -5.85
C ARG A 602 31.94 0.26 -4.53
N ILE A 603 32.20 1.55 -4.57
CA ILE A 603 32.17 2.43 -3.38
C ILE A 603 31.11 3.52 -3.53
N PRO A 604 30.55 4.07 -2.43
CA PRO A 604 29.67 5.23 -2.49
C PRO A 604 30.38 6.41 -3.15
N LYS A 605 29.75 7.00 -4.18
CA LYS A 605 30.24 8.18 -4.90
C LYS A 605 30.55 9.35 -3.96
N ASN A 606 29.70 9.55 -2.95
CA ASN A 606 29.89 10.51 -1.87
C ASN A 606 30.12 9.77 -0.54
N TYR A 607 31.33 9.22 -0.38
CA TYR A 607 31.71 8.46 0.82
C TYR A 607 31.64 9.31 2.10
N THR A 608 31.94 10.61 2.04
CA THR A 608 31.85 11.52 3.19
C THR A 608 30.42 11.61 3.72
N ARG A 609 29.44 11.78 2.82
CA ARG A 609 28.01 11.76 3.20
C ARG A 609 27.62 10.41 3.82
N PHE A 610 28.06 9.30 3.22
CA PHE A 610 27.76 7.96 3.74
C PHE A 610 28.33 7.76 5.16
N LEU A 611 29.56 8.20 5.43
CA LEU A 611 30.16 8.13 6.77
C LEU A 611 29.44 9.02 7.78
N HIS A 612 28.98 10.21 7.37
CA HIS A 612 28.14 11.07 8.21
C HIS A 612 26.78 10.41 8.51
N GLU A 613 26.12 9.83 7.51
CA GLU A 613 24.87 9.07 7.69
C GLU A 613 25.06 7.91 8.66
N HIS A 614 26.19 7.19 8.58
CA HIS A 614 26.51 6.11 9.51
C HIS A 614 26.47 6.53 10.99
N SER A 615 27.03 7.69 11.32
CA SER A 615 27.01 8.22 12.69
C SER A 615 25.59 8.49 13.23
N SER A 616 24.62 8.74 12.34
CA SER A 616 23.22 9.03 12.69
C SER A 616 22.24 7.97 12.16
N SER A 617 22.75 6.77 11.85
CA SER A 617 22.02 5.71 11.16
C SER A 617 21.09 4.92 12.06
N ARG A 618 21.24 5.01 13.39
CA ARG A 618 20.53 4.17 14.37
C ARG A 618 19.06 4.06 14.06
N PHE A 619 18.58 2.83 13.93
CA PHE A 619 17.21 2.52 13.53
C PHE A 619 16.45 1.83 14.66
N LEU A 620 15.22 2.26 14.90
CA LEU A 620 14.29 1.65 15.84
C LEU A 620 13.14 1.00 15.08
N GLU A 621 12.91 -0.28 15.34
CA GLU A 621 11.70 -0.95 14.88
C GLU A 621 10.49 -0.50 15.68
N CYS A 622 9.35 -0.48 15.01
CA CYS A 622 8.08 -0.40 15.70
C CYS A 622 7.86 -1.66 16.56
N ARG A 623 7.16 -1.53 17.69
CA ARG A 623 6.99 -2.59 18.69
C ARG A 623 5.80 -3.50 18.34
N CYS A 624 5.87 -4.24 17.23
CA CYS A 624 4.73 -5.02 16.71
C CYS A 624 4.14 -6.01 17.73
N ARG A 625 4.97 -6.62 18.58
CA ARG A 625 4.51 -7.57 19.61
C ARG A 625 3.66 -6.86 20.66
N GLU A 626 4.13 -5.73 21.15
CA GLU A 626 3.46 -4.89 22.14
C GLU A 626 2.22 -4.24 21.54
N ALA A 627 2.28 -3.75 20.30
CA ALA A 627 1.14 -3.24 19.56
C ALA A 627 0.05 -4.31 19.39
N LYS A 628 0.43 -5.57 19.08
CA LYS A 628 -0.54 -6.68 19.01
C LYS A 628 -1.22 -6.93 20.35
N ALA A 629 -0.47 -6.89 21.45
CA ALA A 629 -1.04 -6.99 22.79
C ALA A 629 -1.96 -5.79 23.13
N PHE A 630 -1.59 -4.59 22.68
CA PHE A 630 -2.43 -3.40 22.81
C PHE A 630 -3.76 -3.56 22.07
N TYR A 631 -3.74 -4.00 20.80
CA TYR A 631 -4.99 -4.20 20.03
C TYR A 631 -5.84 -5.37 20.53
N GLN A 632 -5.27 -6.32 21.28
CA GLN A 632 -6.06 -7.35 21.99
C GLN A 632 -6.90 -6.77 23.12
N LEU A 633 -6.45 -5.69 23.76
CA LEU A 633 -7.16 -4.99 24.83
C LEU A 633 -8.05 -3.87 24.29
N TYR A 634 -7.57 -3.18 23.26
CA TYR A 634 -8.21 -2.02 22.64
C TYR A 634 -8.31 -2.26 21.13
N PRO A 635 -9.38 -2.93 20.65
CA PRO A 635 -9.54 -3.27 19.25
C PRO A 635 -9.33 -2.07 18.33
N GLU A 636 -8.73 -2.33 17.18
CA GLU A 636 -8.46 -1.30 16.19
C GLU A 636 -9.76 -0.65 15.70
N ASP A 637 -9.76 0.68 15.59
CA ASP A 637 -10.86 1.41 14.96
C ASP A 637 -10.76 1.23 13.45
N THR A 638 -11.67 0.43 12.91
CA THR A 638 -11.82 0.11 11.49
C THR A 638 -13.01 0.83 10.86
N SER A 639 -13.53 1.88 11.50
CA SER A 639 -14.54 2.74 10.89
C SER A 639 -14.00 3.42 9.62
N THR A 640 -14.91 3.76 8.70
CA THR A 640 -14.54 4.48 7.47
C THR A 640 -13.84 5.79 7.80
N GLU A 641 -14.32 6.52 8.80
CA GLU A 641 -13.73 7.78 9.25
C GLU A 641 -12.29 7.60 9.76
N ALA A 642 -12.03 6.52 10.51
CA ALA A 642 -10.69 6.20 11.02
C ALA A 642 -9.73 5.81 9.88
N MET A 643 -10.18 4.98 8.94
CA MET A 643 -9.40 4.56 7.77
C MET A 643 -9.07 5.76 6.87
N ASP A 644 -10.07 6.60 6.60
CA ASP A 644 -9.96 7.83 5.83
C ASP A 644 -8.97 8.81 6.46
N PHE A 645 -9.07 9.01 7.78
CA PHE A 645 -8.12 9.85 8.52
C PHE A 645 -6.69 9.33 8.38
N ARG A 646 -6.46 8.02 8.58
CA ARG A 646 -5.13 7.41 8.41
C ARG A 646 -4.59 7.58 7.00
N MET A 647 -5.42 7.40 5.98
CA MET A 647 -5.03 7.59 4.59
C MET A 647 -4.60 9.04 4.32
N ARG A 648 -5.38 10.01 4.78
CA ARG A 648 -5.06 11.44 4.62
C ARG A 648 -3.83 11.85 5.43
N ALA A 649 -3.69 11.36 6.65
CA ALA A 649 -2.52 11.57 7.49
C ALA A 649 -1.25 10.96 6.87
N LYS A 650 -1.34 9.77 6.25
CA LYS A 650 -0.25 9.16 5.47
C LYS A 650 0.18 10.11 4.35
N SER A 651 -0.76 10.56 3.51
CA SER A 651 -0.48 11.45 2.38
C SER A 651 0.15 12.77 2.84
N MET A 652 -0.38 13.36 3.91
CA MET A 652 0.15 14.58 4.52
C MET A 652 1.59 14.39 5.03
N LEU A 653 1.86 13.30 5.74
CA LEU A 653 3.20 13.00 6.26
C LEU A 653 4.22 12.78 5.13
N HIS A 654 3.83 12.11 4.04
CA HIS A 654 4.69 11.94 2.86
C HIS A 654 4.99 13.28 2.18
N LEU A 655 3.99 14.14 2.03
CA LEU A 655 4.16 15.47 1.46
C LEU A 655 5.08 16.34 2.34
N ALA A 656 4.83 16.38 3.65
CA ALA A 656 5.65 17.12 4.60
C ALA A 656 7.11 16.64 4.59
N SER A 657 7.32 15.31 4.56
CA SER A 657 8.65 14.72 4.44
C SER A 657 9.36 15.14 3.16
N LYS A 658 8.66 15.13 2.02
CA LYS A 658 9.22 15.58 0.73
C LYS A 658 9.63 17.05 0.78
N VAL A 659 8.77 17.93 1.31
CA VAL A 659 9.04 19.37 1.43
C VAL A 659 10.26 19.63 2.32
N LEU A 660 10.27 19.07 3.54
CA LEU A 660 11.36 19.26 4.49
C LEU A 660 12.68 18.66 3.99
N SER A 661 12.63 17.54 3.27
CA SER A 661 13.81 16.92 2.64
C SER A 661 14.41 17.82 1.56
N VAL A 662 13.59 18.47 0.73
CA VAL A 662 14.06 19.44 -0.29
C VAL A 662 14.71 20.65 0.37
N LEU A 663 14.19 21.12 1.50
CA LEU A 663 14.77 22.22 2.27
C LEU A 663 16.02 21.82 3.07
N GLY A 664 16.29 20.52 3.18
CA GLY A 664 17.36 19.98 4.02
C GLY A 664 17.12 20.17 5.52
N VAL A 665 15.85 20.26 5.96
CA VAL A 665 15.47 20.48 7.35
C VAL A 665 15.21 19.14 8.04
N PRO A 666 16.02 18.73 9.04
CA PRO A 666 15.77 17.53 9.82
C PRO A 666 14.50 17.67 10.65
N PHE A 667 13.68 16.62 10.67
CA PHE A 667 12.45 16.56 11.47
C PHE A 667 12.24 15.16 12.04
N TRP A 668 11.35 15.04 13.02
CA TRP A 668 10.94 13.76 13.60
C TRP A 668 9.43 13.74 13.90
N LEU A 669 8.88 12.55 14.12
CA LEU A 669 7.50 12.40 14.60
C LEU A 669 7.42 12.89 16.05
N SER A 670 6.47 13.78 16.33
CA SER A 670 6.26 14.34 17.67
C SER A 670 4.89 13.92 18.24
N SER A 671 4.60 14.29 19.48
CA SER A 671 3.30 14.22 20.14
C SER A 671 2.46 12.95 19.80
N GLY A 672 1.22 13.12 19.32
CA GLY A 672 0.28 12.03 19.10
C GLY A 672 0.73 11.10 17.98
N THR A 673 1.44 11.63 17.00
CA THR A 673 2.01 10.85 15.89
C THR A 673 3.12 9.91 16.37
N CYS A 674 4.02 10.39 17.24
CA CYS A 674 5.05 9.58 17.89
C CYS A 674 4.45 8.54 18.84
N LEU A 675 3.43 8.91 19.63
CA LEU A 675 2.73 7.96 20.51
C LEU A 675 2.08 6.84 19.70
N GLY A 676 1.43 7.18 18.58
CA GLY A 676 0.83 6.20 17.67
C GLY A 676 1.83 5.17 17.17
N TRP A 677 2.96 5.65 16.63
CA TRP A 677 4.06 4.79 16.21
C TRP A 677 4.56 3.90 17.36
N TYR A 678 4.85 4.48 18.53
CA TYR A 678 5.45 3.75 19.64
C TYR A 678 4.51 2.72 20.28
N ARG A 679 3.24 3.07 20.49
CA ARG A 679 2.26 2.26 21.22
C ARG A 679 1.60 1.20 20.35
N GLN A 680 1.28 1.56 19.11
CA GLN A 680 0.35 0.78 18.29
C GLN A 680 0.79 0.63 16.83
N CYS A 681 2.06 0.96 16.53
CA CYS A 681 2.69 0.85 15.20
C CYS A 681 1.89 1.49 14.06
N ASN A 682 1.06 2.50 14.36
CA ASN A 682 0.12 3.09 13.42
C ASN A 682 -0.28 4.50 13.87
N ILE A 683 -0.95 5.27 13.01
CA ILE A 683 -1.50 6.57 13.37
C ILE A 683 -2.74 6.39 14.26
N ILE A 684 -2.82 7.20 15.33
CA ILE A 684 -3.97 7.21 16.25
C ILE A 684 -5.17 7.83 15.52
N PRO A 685 -6.26 7.09 15.27
CA PRO A 685 -7.33 7.54 14.37
C PRO A 685 -8.14 8.73 14.90
N TYR A 686 -8.09 8.97 16.21
CA TYR A 686 -8.82 10.07 16.88
C TYR A 686 -7.93 11.25 17.29
N SER A 687 -6.67 11.31 16.82
CA SER A 687 -5.77 12.46 17.05
C SER A 687 -6.20 13.71 16.28
N LYS A 688 -6.72 13.54 15.06
CA LYS A 688 -7.19 14.58 14.11
C LYS A 688 -6.09 15.45 13.47
N ASP A 689 -4.84 15.28 13.87
CA ASP A 689 -3.67 15.99 13.37
C ASP A 689 -2.46 15.05 13.15
N VAL A 690 -1.47 15.58 12.45
CA VAL A 690 -0.13 14.99 12.30
C VAL A 690 0.86 15.94 12.97
N ASP A 691 1.69 15.42 13.86
CA ASP A 691 2.61 16.19 14.69
C ASP A 691 4.06 15.92 14.29
N LEU A 692 4.79 16.97 13.95
CA LEU A 692 6.22 16.92 13.67
C LEU A 692 7.00 17.80 14.65
N GLY A 693 8.23 17.38 14.95
CA GLY A 693 9.19 18.16 15.69
C GLY A 693 10.35 18.60 14.80
N ILE A 694 10.81 19.84 15.00
CA ILE A 694 12.01 20.40 14.36
C ILE A 694 12.84 21.10 15.45
N TRP A 695 14.16 20.98 15.40
CA TRP A 695 15.00 21.77 16.29
C TRP A 695 14.94 23.23 15.88
N ILE A 696 14.81 24.16 16.83
CA ILE A 696 14.72 25.57 16.50
C ILE A 696 15.97 26.09 15.75
N LYS A 697 17.15 25.52 16.04
CA LYS A 697 18.41 25.81 15.32
C LYS A 697 18.36 25.43 13.83
N ASP A 698 17.46 24.53 13.44
CA ASP A 698 17.25 24.06 12.07
C ASP A 698 16.07 24.80 11.39
N TYR A 699 15.47 25.80 12.06
CA TYR A 699 14.40 26.62 11.48
C TYR A 699 14.90 27.39 10.25
N ARG A 700 14.08 27.39 9.19
CA ARG A 700 14.27 28.25 8.02
C ARG A 700 13.02 29.08 7.77
N GLN A 701 13.21 30.33 7.35
CA GLN A 701 12.12 31.27 7.05
C GLN A 701 11.27 30.84 5.84
N ASP A 702 11.84 30.07 4.92
CA ASP A 702 11.19 29.59 3.71
C ASP A 702 10.31 28.34 3.91
N ILE A 703 10.28 27.74 5.12
CA ILE A 703 9.41 26.59 5.44
C ILE A 703 7.95 26.89 5.08
N THR A 704 7.43 28.03 5.54
CA THR A 704 6.03 28.41 5.30
C THR A 704 5.69 28.48 3.82
N GLN A 705 6.54 29.15 3.03
CA GLN A 705 6.33 29.32 1.59
C GLN A 705 6.43 27.97 0.85
N ALA A 706 7.37 27.11 1.25
CA ALA A 706 7.54 25.80 0.65
C ALA A 706 6.33 24.89 0.87
N PHE A 707 5.76 24.89 2.08
CA PHE A 707 4.52 24.16 2.37
C PHE A 707 3.31 24.74 1.61
N GLN A 708 3.18 26.06 1.56
CA GLN A 708 2.12 26.71 0.75
C GLN A 708 2.22 26.33 -0.72
N LYS A 709 3.41 26.37 -1.31
CA LYS A 709 3.67 25.96 -2.70
C LYS A 709 3.37 24.47 -2.94
N ALA A 710 3.53 23.64 -1.91
CA ALA A 710 3.21 22.22 -1.95
C ALA A 710 1.71 21.91 -1.76
N GLY A 711 0.85 22.92 -1.64
CA GLY A 711 -0.60 22.76 -1.46
C GLY A 711 -1.05 22.62 0.00
N LEU A 712 -0.18 22.98 0.96
CA LEU A 712 -0.49 23.01 2.39
C LEU A 712 -0.47 24.48 2.88
N PRO A 713 -1.59 25.21 2.79
CA PRO A 713 -1.66 26.57 3.29
C PRO A 713 -1.38 26.65 4.79
N LEU A 714 -0.66 27.70 5.19
CA LEU A 714 -0.47 28.05 6.59
C LEU A 714 -1.83 28.37 7.21
N LYS A 715 -2.12 27.75 8.35
CA LYS A 715 -3.33 27.96 9.14
C LYS A 715 -3.05 28.85 10.33
N HIS A 716 -2.02 28.51 11.11
CA HIS A 716 -1.60 29.30 12.27
C HIS A 716 -0.08 29.44 12.30
N LYS A 717 0.38 30.58 12.78
CA LYS A 717 1.77 30.78 13.22
C LYS A 717 1.73 31.44 14.59
N PHE A 718 2.27 30.75 15.59
CA PHE A 718 2.30 31.23 16.96
C PHE A 718 3.73 31.36 17.47
N GLY A 719 3.94 32.34 18.35
CA GLY A 719 5.23 32.59 19.00
C GLY A 719 6.29 33.23 18.09
N LYS A 720 7.54 33.23 18.57
CA LYS A 720 8.72 33.76 17.87
C LYS A 720 9.80 32.69 17.78
N VAL A 721 10.78 32.88 16.90
CA VAL A 721 11.91 31.95 16.72
C VAL A 721 12.67 31.74 18.03
N GLU A 722 12.75 32.76 18.87
CA GLU A 722 13.39 32.73 20.18
C GLU A 722 12.51 32.19 21.31
N ASP A 723 11.20 32.05 21.10
CA ASP A 723 10.27 31.64 22.16
C ASP A 723 8.94 31.09 21.60
N SER A 724 8.71 29.80 21.84
CA SER A 724 7.43 29.12 21.65
C SER A 724 6.87 29.14 20.21
N LEU A 725 7.75 29.14 19.20
CA LEU A 725 7.36 28.99 17.79
C LEU A 725 6.58 27.69 17.51
N GLU A 726 5.44 27.83 16.83
CA GLU A 726 4.61 26.75 16.31
C GLU A 726 4.08 27.15 14.92
N LEU A 727 4.10 26.21 13.97
CA LEU A 727 3.50 26.38 12.65
C LEU A 727 2.46 25.29 12.42
N SER A 728 1.24 25.68 12.07
CA SER A 728 0.17 24.75 11.69
C SER A 728 -0.21 24.95 10.24
N PHE A 729 -0.36 23.86 9.49
CA PHE A 729 -0.83 23.86 8.10
C PHE A 729 -2.11 23.03 7.95
N GLN A 730 -2.92 23.35 6.94
CA GLN A 730 -4.18 22.64 6.66
C GLN A 730 -4.09 21.90 5.32
N GLY A 731 -4.48 20.62 5.29
CA GLY A 731 -4.59 19.86 4.04
C GLY A 731 -5.67 18.79 4.09
N ASN A 732 -6.64 18.83 3.17
CA ASN A 732 -7.72 17.85 3.04
C ASN A 732 -8.32 17.40 4.40
N ASP A 733 -8.78 18.36 5.21
CA ASP A 733 -9.38 18.11 6.54
C ASP A 733 -8.47 17.47 7.61
N VAL A 734 -7.16 17.36 7.36
CA VAL A 734 -6.15 17.02 8.37
C VAL A 734 -5.29 18.24 8.65
N LYS A 735 -4.91 18.44 9.91
CA LYS A 735 -4.02 19.53 10.34
C LYS A 735 -2.61 18.96 10.51
N LEU A 736 -1.59 19.66 10.02
CA LEU A 736 -0.19 19.38 10.28
C LEU A 736 0.32 20.39 11.31
N ASP A 737 0.83 19.92 12.44
CA ASP A 737 1.45 20.75 13.46
C ASP A 737 2.96 20.51 13.49
N ILE A 738 3.72 21.59 13.37
CA ILE A 738 5.18 21.61 13.48
C ILE A 738 5.54 22.36 14.75
N PHE A 739 6.01 21.61 15.74
CA PHE A 739 6.52 22.15 17.01
C PHE A 739 8.03 22.34 16.92
N PHE A 740 8.50 23.52 17.34
CA PHE A 740 9.92 23.80 17.42
C PHE A 740 10.46 23.53 18.83
N PHE A 741 11.57 22.79 18.88
CA PHE A 741 12.19 22.36 20.12
C PHE A 741 13.48 23.12 20.41
N TYR A 742 13.62 23.53 21.67
CA TYR A 742 14.70 24.33 22.21
C TYR A 742 15.53 23.45 23.16
N ASP A 743 16.85 23.49 23.02
CA ASP A 743 17.81 22.77 23.88
C ASP A 743 18.26 23.72 25.00
N GLU A 744 17.97 23.36 26.25
CA GLU A 744 18.39 24.08 27.47
C GLU A 744 19.36 23.21 28.30
N GLY A 745 20.25 22.47 27.64
CA GLY A 745 21.28 21.65 28.29
C GLY A 745 20.72 20.32 28.78
N ASP A 746 20.21 20.28 30.01
CA ASP A 746 19.71 19.03 30.61
C ASP A 746 18.31 18.65 30.15
N ILE A 747 17.56 19.64 29.62
CA ILE A 747 16.19 19.47 29.15
C ILE A 747 16.03 19.96 27.72
N VAL A 748 14.99 19.45 27.08
CA VAL A 748 14.51 19.89 25.77
C VAL A 748 13.08 20.33 25.94
N TRP A 749 12.64 21.41 25.28
CA TRP A 749 11.25 21.84 25.40
C TRP A 749 10.68 22.39 24.10
N ASN A 750 9.35 22.31 23.93
CA ASN A 750 8.63 23.07 22.91
C ASN A 750 7.55 23.93 23.58
N GLY A 751 7.14 25.00 22.89
CA GLY A 751 6.12 25.92 23.38
C GLY A 751 4.75 25.69 22.76
N GLY A 752 3.74 26.31 23.37
CA GLY A 752 2.40 26.44 22.83
C GLY A 752 1.76 27.77 23.25
N THR A 753 0.90 28.34 22.41
CA THR A 753 0.26 29.65 22.66
C THR A 753 -1.26 29.54 22.58
N GLN A 754 -1.95 30.02 23.61
CA GLN A 754 -3.41 30.13 23.59
C GLN A 754 -3.84 31.47 22.97
N ALA A 755 -4.30 31.44 21.72
CA ALA A 755 -4.67 32.62 20.94
C ALA A 755 -5.63 33.59 21.68
N LYS A 756 -6.63 33.07 22.40
CA LYS A 756 -7.65 33.91 23.06
C LYS A 756 -7.15 34.72 24.25
N SER A 757 -6.07 34.29 24.90
CA SER A 757 -5.59 34.88 26.16
C SER A 757 -4.14 35.35 26.09
N GLY A 758 -3.41 34.97 25.04
CA GLY A 758 -1.97 35.16 24.94
C GLY A 758 -1.15 34.30 25.92
N LYS A 759 -1.78 33.39 26.69
CA LYS A 759 -1.06 32.50 27.62
C LYS A 759 -0.11 31.58 26.86
N LYS A 760 1.10 31.46 27.39
CA LYS A 760 2.14 30.57 26.88
C LYS A 760 2.22 29.31 27.74
N PHE A 761 2.55 28.20 27.10
CA PHE A 761 2.75 26.91 27.72
C PHE A 761 4.11 26.36 27.28
N LYS A 762 4.80 25.65 28.18
CA LYS A 762 6.09 25.01 27.95
C LYS A 762 5.96 23.52 28.27
N TYR A 763 6.33 22.68 27.31
CA TYR A 763 6.34 21.21 27.45
C TYR A 763 7.78 20.75 27.62
N VAL A 764 8.11 20.21 28.78
CA VAL A 764 9.50 19.86 29.13
C VAL A 764 9.75 18.37 28.94
N PHE A 765 10.81 18.02 28.22
CA PHE A 765 11.20 16.65 27.94
C PHE A 765 12.61 16.39 28.49
N PRO A 766 12.87 15.15 28.94
CA PRO A 766 14.25 14.72 29.14
C PRO A 766 15.02 14.80 27.82
N ARG A 767 16.34 15.00 27.89
CA ARG A 767 17.18 15.06 26.70
C ARG A 767 17.07 13.76 25.89
N PHE A 768 16.91 13.89 24.58
CA PHE A 768 16.86 12.76 23.66
C PHE A 768 17.72 13.00 22.42
N SER A 769 18.14 11.90 21.80
CA SER A 769 18.76 11.86 20.47
C SER A 769 17.74 11.44 19.41
N LEU A 770 18.08 11.52 18.13
CA LEU A 770 17.15 11.15 17.03
C LEU A 770 17.59 9.85 16.35
N CYS A 771 16.64 8.94 16.22
CA CYS A 771 16.79 7.64 15.57
C CYS A 771 15.90 7.58 14.32
N TRP A 772 16.33 6.86 13.29
CA TRP A 772 15.46 6.50 12.17
C TRP A 772 14.45 5.44 12.58
N THR A 773 13.30 5.46 11.93
CA THR A 773 12.28 4.42 12.01
C THR A 773 11.47 4.40 10.71
N GLU A 774 10.47 3.54 10.66
CA GLU A 774 9.51 3.43 9.58
C GLU A 774 8.09 3.61 10.15
N LEU A 775 7.32 4.50 9.52
CA LEU A 775 5.88 4.63 9.77
C LEU A 775 5.17 4.72 8.41
N MET A 776 4.24 3.79 8.16
CA MET A 776 3.47 3.75 6.91
C MET A 776 4.35 3.81 5.65
N GLU A 777 5.41 2.97 5.61
CA GLU A 777 6.38 2.87 4.50
C GLU A 777 7.27 4.11 4.30
N LEU A 778 7.23 5.07 5.22
CA LEU A 778 8.08 6.26 5.18
C LEU A 778 9.22 6.14 6.19
N LYS A 779 10.46 6.33 5.72
CA LYS A 779 11.64 6.51 6.58
C LYS A 779 11.56 7.88 7.27
N VAL A 780 11.41 7.90 8.58
CA VAL A 780 11.26 9.12 9.39
C VAL A 780 12.06 9.03 10.69
N ARG A 781 12.30 10.13 11.39
CA ARG A 781 12.96 10.11 12.69
C ARG A 781 11.98 10.09 13.86
N VAL A 782 12.45 9.61 15.00
CA VAL A 782 11.80 9.63 16.31
C VAL A 782 12.84 9.89 17.40
N PRO A 783 12.45 10.34 18.60
CA PRO A 783 13.34 10.35 19.76
C PRO A 783 13.85 8.92 20.03
N CYS A 784 15.17 8.73 20.15
CA CYS A 784 15.77 7.43 20.44
C CYS A 784 15.33 6.90 21.81
N GLU A 785 15.25 7.80 22.80
CA GLU A 785 14.73 7.58 24.14
C GLU A 785 13.19 7.70 24.12
N THR A 786 12.53 6.96 23.22
CA THR A 786 11.10 7.16 22.92
C THR A 786 10.21 6.96 24.13
N GLU A 787 10.51 5.99 25.00
CA GLU A 787 9.70 5.74 26.19
C GLU A 787 9.72 6.92 27.15
N ASP A 788 10.89 7.48 27.42
CA ASP A 788 11.05 8.63 28.31
C ASP A 788 10.37 9.86 27.72
N TYR A 789 10.50 10.06 26.40
CA TYR A 789 9.79 11.12 25.66
C TYR A 789 8.27 10.98 25.77
N VAL A 790 7.73 9.78 25.53
CA VAL A 790 6.30 9.50 25.59
C VAL A 790 5.79 9.59 27.03
N MET A 791 6.52 9.05 28.00
CA MET A 791 6.16 9.07 29.41
C MET A 791 6.17 10.48 29.99
N ALA A 792 7.08 11.35 29.55
CA ALA A 792 7.07 12.76 29.94
C ALA A 792 5.77 13.46 29.51
N ASN A 793 5.31 13.23 28.28
CA ASN A 793 4.12 13.89 27.74
C ASN A 793 2.81 13.26 28.24
N TYR A 794 2.71 11.94 28.25
CA TYR A 794 1.47 11.20 28.48
C TYR A 794 1.36 10.53 29.86
N GLY A 795 2.41 10.60 30.67
CA GLY A 795 2.47 10.00 32.01
C GLY A 795 2.59 8.47 32.00
N PRO A 796 2.55 7.83 33.18
CA PRO A 796 2.79 6.39 33.33
C PRO A 796 1.72 5.50 32.65
N ASN A 797 0.54 6.06 32.37
CA ASN A 797 -0.57 5.36 31.73
C ASN A 797 -0.65 5.65 30.22
N TRP A 798 0.45 6.06 29.58
CA TRP A 798 0.52 6.36 28.14
C TRP A 798 0.03 5.21 27.24
N ASN A 799 0.09 3.98 27.74
CA ASN A 799 -0.37 2.77 27.05
C ASN A 799 -1.89 2.58 27.06
N VAL A 800 -2.65 3.41 27.78
CA VAL A 800 -4.12 3.42 27.79
C VAL A 800 -4.63 4.47 26.79
N PRO A 801 -5.57 4.12 25.89
CA PRO A 801 -6.19 5.09 24.97
C PRO A 801 -6.91 6.21 25.70
N VAL A 802 -6.65 7.46 25.30
CA VAL A 802 -7.35 8.66 25.79
C VAL A 802 -7.96 9.38 24.59
N LYS A 803 -9.29 9.44 24.51
CA LYS A 803 -10.03 10.07 23.39
C LYS A 803 -10.35 11.55 23.62
N THR A 804 -10.21 12.04 24.85
CA THR A 804 -10.44 13.44 25.22
C THR A 804 -9.13 14.01 25.74
N TRP A 805 -8.55 14.95 25.01
CA TRP A 805 -7.24 15.52 25.32
C TRP A 805 -7.32 17.04 25.26
N ASP A 806 -6.99 17.72 26.36
CA ASP A 806 -6.76 19.16 26.39
C ASP A 806 -5.24 19.41 26.47
N TRP A 807 -4.67 19.91 25.38
CA TRP A 807 -3.24 20.18 25.25
C TRP A 807 -2.68 21.09 26.36
N LYS A 808 -3.51 21.89 27.05
CA LYS A 808 -3.09 22.79 28.13
C LYS A 808 -2.97 22.11 29.49
N THR A 809 -3.70 21.03 29.74
CA THR A 809 -3.88 20.46 31.09
C THR A 809 -3.71 18.95 31.17
N SER A 810 -3.85 18.25 30.05
CA SER A 810 -3.72 16.78 30.00
C SER A 810 -2.26 16.30 29.96
N PRO A 811 -1.33 16.99 29.24
CA PRO A 811 0.07 16.59 29.24
C PRO A 811 0.70 16.64 30.62
N PHE A 812 1.47 15.63 31.00
CA PHE A 812 2.12 15.55 32.32
C PHE A 812 3.29 16.54 32.46
N ASN A 813 3.86 16.98 31.34
CA ASN A 813 5.01 17.86 31.30
C ASN A 813 4.70 19.32 30.94
N VAL A 814 3.42 19.70 30.88
CA VAL A 814 3.01 21.07 30.57
C VAL A 814 3.17 21.99 31.78
N GLN A 815 3.70 23.19 31.54
CA GLN A 815 3.87 24.25 32.52
C GLN A 815 3.39 25.57 31.92
N GLU A 816 2.74 26.44 32.71
CA GLU A 816 2.50 27.81 32.25
C GLU A 816 3.84 28.54 32.12
N ASN A 817 4.04 29.23 30.99
CA ASN A 817 5.30 29.90 30.63
C ASN A 817 5.11 31.43 30.49
N GLY A 818 4.15 32.00 31.22
CA GLY A 818 3.80 33.43 31.16
C GLY A 818 2.78 33.77 30.08
N ILE A 819 2.73 35.05 29.69
CA ILE A 819 1.72 35.60 28.76
C ILE A 819 2.42 36.53 27.77
N TRP A 820 2.05 36.47 26.49
CA TRP A 820 2.50 37.43 25.49
C TRP A 820 1.98 38.84 25.79
N PRO A 821 2.84 39.88 25.76
CA PRO A 821 2.39 41.26 25.87
C PRO A 821 1.37 41.59 24.78
N VAL A 822 0.25 42.24 25.13
CA VAL A 822 -0.86 42.56 24.20
C VAL A 822 -0.38 43.28 22.94
N ARG A 823 0.62 44.16 23.08
CA ARG A 823 1.23 44.90 21.96
C ARG A 823 1.94 44.02 20.92
N GLU A 824 2.22 42.77 21.24
CA GLU A 824 2.92 41.82 20.36
C GLU A 824 1.97 40.77 19.75
N TRP A 825 0.67 40.82 20.08
CA TRP A 825 -0.29 39.79 19.66
C TRP A 825 -0.40 39.67 18.14
N ASP A 826 -0.37 40.79 17.42
CA ASP A 826 -0.45 40.79 15.94
C ASP A 826 0.75 40.06 15.29
N ASP A 827 1.89 40.03 15.97
CA ASP A 827 3.11 39.37 15.47
C ASP A 827 3.20 37.90 15.88
N VAL A 828 2.74 37.57 17.10
CA VAL A 828 2.93 36.24 17.72
C VAL A 828 1.68 35.36 17.71
N ILE A 829 0.53 35.89 17.29
CA ILE A 829 -0.74 35.16 17.19
C ILE A 829 -1.35 35.39 15.80
N GLN A 830 -0.80 34.69 14.81
CA GLN A 830 -1.22 34.84 13.40
C GLN A 830 -2.12 33.66 13.01
N VAL A 831 -3.35 33.97 12.60
CA VAL A 831 -4.37 33.03 12.13
C VAL A 831 -4.76 33.44 10.72
N TYR A 832 -4.74 32.49 9.78
CA TYR A 832 -4.89 32.71 8.34
C TYR A 832 -6.16 32.09 7.79
#